data_AF-A0A3M0W443-F1
#
_entry.id   AF-A0A3M0W443-F1
#
_cell.length_a   1.000
_cell.length_b   1.000
_cell.length_c   1.000
_cell.angle_alpha   90.00
_cell.angle_beta   90.00
_cell.angle_gamma   90.00
#
_symmetry.space_group_name_H-M   'P 1'
#
loop_
_entity.id
_entity.type
_entity.pdbx_description
1 polymer ?
#
loop_
_entity_poly.entity_id
_entity_poly.type
_entity_poly.pdbx_seq_one_letter_code
_entity_poly.pdbx_strand_id
1 'polypeptide(L)'
;MASVTNGQRSLASLAEEVDKAFLEPCTIPRMLAMSAGLTEQYHDRLQNSSACMLPSFCYTFPTGEETGHFLALDVGGSTFRIALVELAGRAQKEKGMVMHHMIAHKIGEPVRKLEGTQFFDWMGARIKEVVDATSSLHEDRGGAPLRLGLTWSFPIEQTSHRSGKLQGMGKGFKASDGTLGIELADLLESACARQGVAVAVEAVINDGAATLLSQAYLDASTSVGLIVGTGCNTAVYVPTSVIGSSKLAGRDPAWLEKASRVVINTEMSMFGLGVLPRTRWDEIINVNTGKPDFQPLEFMTTGRYLGELLRLVIVDAVEHCQFFGGVLPPVLAEPYTLDTAILARMEEDQTDDLAPSTELITKAFELQTKPELDEIKFLRNATHAISLRAAAYLSAAIHAIVIIKYPGFKDRCANYVSSLIEEGFKAGTGPPPEKVVFEETFEAALFGAAVAVALAIPSPESIADRCRKVVAVGRNYAEHISELSSARPAQPFWFLKPTSSLLLPASTPSSSSPPPKVIVPRGIEVAHEIELGLIIALPLISGYVMGIDVTARNVQWEAKRKGLPWSISKGFDTFLPISRFISKSQIPNPHDATVWLTVNGQQRQRDSTALFLFDIPRLLNDISKVMSLEEGDIVLTGTPKGVGPLVDGDVVQGGVEVDGKDVPEGRIDVLVENATAEDGYVYRET
;
A
#
# COMPACT_ATOMS: atom_id res chain seq x y z
N MET A 1 55.47 19.55 -6.24
CA MET A 1 55.70 21.01 -6.29
C MET A 1 55.80 21.44 -7.74
N ALA A 2 54.71 21.97 -8.29
CA ALA A 2 54.72 22.82 -9.47
C ALA A 2 54.15 24.17 -8.99
N SER A 3 54.94 25.22 -9.15
CA SER A 3 54.58 26.59 -8.80
C SER A 3 53.43 27.04 -9.70
N VAL A 4 52.24 27.21 -9.10
CA VAL A 4 51.11 27.92 -9.73
C VAL A 4 51.08 29.30 -9.11
N THR A 5 51.40 30.30 -9.92
CA THR A 5 51.19 31.70 -9.64
C THR A 5 49.72 31.93 -9.30
N ASN A 6 49.45 32.29 -8.06
CA ASN A 6 48.13 32.60 -7.51
C ASN A 6 47.65 33.94 -8.10
N GLY A 7 47.09 33.92 -9.31
CA GLY A 7 46.39 35.07 -9.87
C GLY A 7 45.01 35.17 -9.23
N GLN A 8 44.72 36.26 -8.50
CA GLN A 8 43.38 36.53 -7.97
C GLN A 8 42.36 36.48 -9.12
N ARG A 9 41.33 35.65 -8.96
CA ARG A 9 40.23 35.52 -9.90
C ARG A 9 39.13 36.52 -9.52
N SER A 10 38.43 37.12 -10.49
CA SER A 10 37.28 37.98 -10.17
C SER A 10 36.06 37.16 -9.77
N LEU A 11 35.22 37.70 -8.86
CA LEU A 11 33.95 37.09 -8.47
C LEU A 11 33.03 36.87 -9.68
N ALA A 12 33.04 37.78 -10.65
CA ALA A 12 32.29 37.65 -11.91
C ALA A 12 32.73 36.43 -12.74
N SER A 13 34.04 36.14 -12.81
CA SER A 13 34.53 34.95 -13.53
C SER A 13 34.14 33.66 -12.82
N LEU A 14 34.07 33.65 -11.48
CA LEU A 14 33.57 32.50 -10.73
C LEU A 14 32.06 32.33 -10.93
N ALA A 15 31.29 33.42 -10.92
CA ALA A 15 29.86 33.40 -11.20
C ALA A 15 29.56 32.75 -12.57
N GLU A 16 30.30 33.14 -13.61
CA GLU A 16 30.14 32.54 -14.96
C GLU A 16 30.48 31.04 -14.97
N GLU A 17 31.48 30.59 -14.21
CA GLU A 17 31.77 29.16 -14.06
C GLU A 17 30.63 28.42 -13.35
N VAL A 18 30.11 28.98 -12.26
CA VAL A 18 28.98 28.40 -11.52
C VAL A 18 27.78 28.26 -12.46
N ASP A 19 27.36 29.35 -13.10
CA ASP A 19 26.23 29.33 -14.04
C ASP A 19 26.46 28.29 -15.15
N LYS A 20 27.65 28.28 -15.76
CA LYS A 20 27.97 27.31 -16.81
C LYS A 20 27.93 25.87 -16.28
N ALA A 21 28.57 25.60 -15.16
CA ALA A 21 28.70 24.25 -14.61
C ALA A 21 27.34 23.67 -14.20
N PHE A 22 26.47 24.48 -13.58
CA PHE A 22 25.18 24.03 -13.08
C PHE A 22 24.06 24.13 -14.12
N LEU A 23 24.04 25.15 -15.01
CA LEU A 23 22.91 25.42 -15.92
C LEU A 23 23.10 24.92 -17.35
N GLU A 24 24.34 24.84 -17.87
CA GLU A 24 24.58 24.32 -19.22
C GLU A 24 24.03 22.88 -19.43
N PRO A 25 24.07 21.98 -18.41
CA PRO A 25 23.41 20.67 -18.48
C PRO A 25 21.88 20.73 -18.59
N CYS A 26 21.23 21.83 -18.17
CA CYS A 26 19.77 21.94 -17.99
C CYS A 26 19.02 22.34 -19.28
N THR A 27 19.66 22.26 -20.44
CA THR A 27 18.98 22.47 -21.72
C THR A 27 18.09 21.28 -22.06
N ILE A 28 16.94 21.52 -22.72
CA ILE A 28 15.99 20.46 -23.10
C ILE A 28 16.67 19.27 -23.81
N PRO A 29 17.54 19.46 -24.83
CA PRO A 29 18.19 18.33 -25.51
C PRO A 29 19.07 17.49 -24.58
N ARG A 30 19.78 18.12 -23.64
CA ARG A 30 20.63 17.41 -22.67
C ARG A 30 19.79 16.68 -21.63
N MET A 31 18.72 17.29 -21.14
CA MET A 31 17.78 16.63 -20.22
C MET A 31 17.10 15.41 -20.87
N LEU A 32 16.75 15.49 -22.16
CA LEU A 32 16.22 14.35 -22.90
C LEU A 32 17.27 13.23 -23.05
N ALA A 33 18.54 13.58 -23.28
CA ALA A 33 19.63 12.60 -23.30
C ALA A 33 19.85 11.95 -21.92
N MET A 34 19.80 12.73 -20.83
CA MET A 34 19.86 12.21 -19.47
C MET A 34 18.68 11.25 -19.20
N SER A 35 17.47 11.64 -19.59
CA SER A 35 16.29 10.80 -19.42
C SER A 35 16.39 9.49 -20.20
N ALA A 36 16.93 9.51 -21.42
CA ALA A 36 17.19 8.30 -22.19
C ALA A 36 18.19 7.37 -21.47
N GLY A 37 19.33 7.92 -21.01
CA GLY A 37 20.32 7.14 -20.26
C GLY A 37 19.78 6.58 -18.94
N LEU A 38 18.97 7.34 -18.22
CA LEU A 38 18.29 6.87 -17.00
C LEU A 38 17.28 5.77 -17.31
N THR A 39 16.54 5.87 -18.42
CA THR A 39 15.61 4.83 -18.88
C THR A 39 16.34 3.51 -19.11
N GLU A 40 17.50 3.54 -19.74
CA GLU A 40 18.34 2.35 -19.96
C GLU A 40 18.80 1.74 -18.63
N GLN A 41 19.30 2.57 -17.70
CA GLN A 41 19.73 2.09 -16.37
C GLN A 41 18.58 1.46 -15.60
N TYR A 42 17.41 2.11 -15.56
CA TYR A 42 16.24 1.56 -14.90
C TYR A 42 15.78 0.25 -15.52
N HIS A 43 15.76 0.15 -16.85
CA HIS A 43 15.38 -1.08 -17.55
C HIS A 43 16.33 -2.24 -17.20
N ASP A 44 17.64 -2.01 -17.23
CA ASP A 44 18.64 -3.00 -16.83
C ASP A 44 18.44 -3.47 -15.37
N ARG A 45 18.22 -2.54 -14.44
CA ARG A 45 18.02 -2.87 -13.02
C ARG A 45 16.68 -3.53 -12.72
N LEU A 46 15.66 -3.29 -13.54
CA LEU A 46 14.39 -4.04 -13.52
C LEU A 46 14.56 -5.50 -13.94
N GLN A 47 15.59 -5.82 -14.74
CA GLN A 47 15.84 -7.20 -15.11
C GLN A 47 16.55 -7.97 -14.00
N ASN A 48 17.61 -7.41 -13.40
CA ASN A 48 18.57 -8.24 -12.65
C ASN A 48 19.09 -7.67 -11.32
N SER A 49 18.62 -6.50 -10.86
CA SER A 49 19.16 -5.88 -9.64
C SER A 49 18.50 -6.39 -8.36
N SER A 50 19.27 -6.84 -7.38
CA SER A 50 18.78 -7.13 -6.02
C SER A 50 18.75 -5.92 -5.09
N ALA A 51 19.32 -4.78 -5.49
CA ALA A 51 19.48 -3.60 -4.64
C ALA A 51 18.48 -2.47 -4.93
N CYS A 52 17.90 -2.43 -6.13
CA CYS A 52 17.00 -1.36 -6.57
C CYS A 52 15.94 -1.91 -7.55
N MET A 53 14.96 -1.08 -7.93
CA MET A 53 13.79 -1.49 -8.73
C MET A 53 13.07 -2.71 -8.13
N LEU A 54 12.89 -2.71 -6.81
CA LEU A 54 12.44 -3.84 -6.00
C LEU A 54 10.91 -4.01 -6.15
N PRO A 55 10.43 -5.14 -6.72
CA PRO A 55 9.00 -5.40 -6.77
C PRO A 55 8.46 -5.67 -5.37
N SER A 56 7.46 -4.90 -4.96
CA SER A 56 6.73 -5.15 -3.72
C SER A 56 5.79 -6.36 -3.88
N PHE A 57 5.00 -6.67 -2.84
CA PHE A 57 3.88 -7.62 -2.95
C PHE A 57 2.53 -6.93 -3.26
N CYS A 58 2.52 -5.61 -3.41
CA CYS A 58 1.32 -4.84 -3.73
C CYS A 58 1.07 -4.88 -5.26
N TYR A 59 0.24 -5.82 -5.70
CA TYR A 59 -0.18 -5.98 -7.09
C TYR A 59 -1.60 -5.47 -7.38
N THR A 60 -2.29 -5.03 -6.34
CA THR A 60 -3.57 -4.31 -6.41
C THR A 60 -3.34 -2.82 -6.22
N PHE A 61 -4.23 -2.01 -6.79
CA PHE A 61 -4.19 -0.55 -6.72
C PHE A 61 -5.54 -0.07 -6.19
N PRO A 62 -5.60 1.01 -5.40
CA PRO A 62 -6.83 1.38 -4.72
C PRO A 62 -7.90 1.86 -5.69
N THR A 63 -9.15 1.49 -5.40
CA THR A 63 -10.33 1.98 -6.11
C THR A 63 -10.81 3.32 -5.55
N GLY A 64 -10.43 3.63 -4.31
CA GLY A 64 -10.96 4.74 -3.53
C GLY A 64 -12.26 4.36 -2.80
N GLU A 65 -12.69 3.11 -2.84
CA GLU A 65 -13.88 2.63 -2.12
C GLU A 65 -13.52 1.83 -0.86
N GLU A 66 -12.23 1.66 -0.59
CA GLU A 66 -11.74 0.97 0.59
C GLU A 66 -12.26 1.64 1.88
N THR A 67 -12.68 0.81 2.82
CA THR A 67 -13.20 1.26 4.12
C THR A 67 -12.62 0.45 5.28
N GLY A 68 -12.55 1.07 6.46
CA GLY A 68 -12.16 0.39 7.70
C GLY A 68 -11.25 1.23 8.58
N HIS A 69 -11.00 0.73 9.80
CA HIS A 69 -10.09 1.34 10.76
C HIS A 69 -8.81 0.50 10.88
N PHE A 70 -7.68 1.15 10.61
CA PHE A 70 -6.36 0.51 10.51
C PHE A 70 -5.34 1.25 11.38
N LEU A 71 -4.48 0.49 12.03
CA LEU A 71 -3.30 1.04 12.69
C LEU A 71 -2.21 1.27 11.63
N ALA A 72 -1.77 2.50 11.46
CA ALA A 72 -0.73 2.86 10.49
C ALA A 72 0.53 3.31 11.22
N LEU A 73 1.66 2.75 10.80
CA LEU A 73 2.98 3.05 11.36
C LEU A 73 3.90 3.63 10.28
N ASP A 74 4.73 4.59 10.66
CA ASP A 74 5.81 5.11 9.83
C ASP A 74 7.11 5.18 10.64
N VAL A 75 8.11 4.42 10.22
CA VAL A 75 9.41 4.34 10.90
C VAL A 75 10.51 4.83 9.98
N GLY A 76 11.05 6.02 10.30
CA GLY A 76 12.20 6.62 9.64
C GLY A 76 13.48 6.57 10.49
N GLY A 77 14.52 7.28 10.05
CA GLY A 77 15.81 7.33 10.77
C GLY A 77 15.83 8.21 12.03
N SER A 78 14.83 9.08 12.18
CA SER A 78 14.78 10.12 13.22
C SER A 78 13.44 10.20 13.94
N THR A 79 12.39 9.58 13.40
CA THR A 79 11.02 9.68 13.91
C THR A 79 10.30 8.35 13.75
N PHE A 80 9.46 8.03 14.73
CA PHE A 80 8.48 6.95 14.66
C PHE A 80 7.10 7.56 14.84
N ARG A 81 6.23 7.41 13.85
CA ARG A 81 4.85 7.92 13.87
C ARG A 81 3.85 6.78 13.85
N ILE A 82 2.76 6.97 14.57
CA ILE A 82 1.74 5.96 14.82
C ILE A 82 0.40 6.65 14.74
N ALA A 83 -0.53 6.11 13.96
CA ALA A 83 -1.88 6.64 13.87
C ALA A 83 -2.95 5.55 13.77
N LEU A 84 -4.13 5.83 14.35
CA LEU A 84 -5.35 5.12 13.98
C LEU A 84 -6.00 5.88 12.82
N VAL A 85 -6.08 5.23 11.67
CA VAL A 85 -6.59 5.79 10.42
C VAL A 85 -7.92 5.12 10.08
N GLU A 86 -8.91 5.92 9.69
CA GLU A 86 -10.14 5.46 9.06
C GLU A 86 -10.09 5.74 7.56
N LEU A 87 -10.35 4.72 6.75
CA LEU A 87 -10.75 4.88 5.36
C LEU A 87 -12.28 4.80 5.31
N ALA A 88 -12.92 5.77 4.66
CA ALA A 88 -14.37 5.89 4.57
C ALA A 88 -14.89 5.80 3.12
N GLY A 89 -14.02 5.54 2.15
CA GLY A 89 -14.29 5.72 0.72
C GLY A 89 -14.19 7.19 0.31
N ARG A 90 -13.50 7.47 -0.80
CA ARG A 90 -13.17 8.82 -1.31
C ARG A 90 -14.37 9.75 -1.51
N ALA A 91 -15.57 9.19 -1.70
CA ALA A 91 -16.81 9.93 -1.88
C ALA A 91 -17.36 10.54 -0.57
N GLN A 92 -16.82 10.16 0.59
CA GLN A 92 -17.25 10.64 1.91
C GLN A 92 -16.48 11.89 2.37
N LYS A 93 -16.83 12.38 3.58
CA LYS A 93 -16.22 13.56 4.23
C LYS A 93 -14.69 13.47 4.29
N GLU A 94 -13.99 14.61 4.19
CA GLU A 94 -12.51 14.70 4.23
C GLU A 94 -11.81 13.85 3.15
N LYS A 95 -12.42 13.72 1.98
CA LYS A 95 -11.95 12.85 0.87
C LYS A 95 -11.78 11.38 1.29
N GLY A 96 -12.49 10.94 2.33
CA GLY A 96 -12.54 9.54 2.75
C GLY A 96 -11.31 9.03 3.50
N MET A 97 -10.43 9.90 4.02
CA MET A 97 -9.30 9.51 4.86
C MET A 97 -9.28 10.37 6.13
N VAL A 98 -9.42 9.73 7.30
CA VAL A 98 -9.52 10.42 8.59
C VAL A 98 -8.45 9.90 9.54
N MET A 99 -7.76 10.83 10.20
CA MET A 99 -6.75 10.51 11.22
C MET A 99 -7.34 10.75 12.61
N HIS A 100 -7.78 9.69 13.28
CA HIS A 100 -8.44 9.78 14.58
C HIS A 100 -7.49 10.17 15.71
N HIS A 101 -6.30 9.60 15.68
CA HIS A 101 -5.25 9.90 16.64
C HIS A 101 -3.90 9.65 16.01
N MET A 102 -2.93 10.53 16.28
CA MET A 102 -1.55 10.38 15.82
C MET A 102 -0.58 10.82 16.91
N ILE A 103 0.45 10.01 17.14
CA ILE A 103 1.58 10.36 18.00
C ILE A 103 2.87 10.21 17.19
N ALA A 104 3.80 11.15 17.40
CA ALA A 104 5.13 11.12 16.82
C ALA A 104 6.19 11.10 17.93
N HIS A 105 7.09 10.12 17.88
CA HIS A 105 8.22 9.98 18.80
C HIS A 105 9.54 10.21 18.08
N LYS A 106 10.43 10.99 18.71
CA LYS A 106 11.79 11.19 18.21
C LYS A 106 12.62 9.93 18.46
N ILE A 107 13.32 9.47 17.42
CA ILE A 107 14.31 8.40 17.50
C ILE A 107 15.69 9.04 17.71
N GLY A 108 16.06 9.21 18.98
CA GLY A 108 17.37 9.68 19.39
C GLY A 108 18.43 8.57 19.39
N GLU A 109 19.66 8.96 19.71
CA GLU A 109 20.79 8.02 19.83
C GLU A 109 20.57 6.86 20.82
N PRO A 110 19.94 7.07 22.00
CA PRO A 110 19.63 5.96 22.91
C PRO A 110 18.70 4.91 22.29
N VAL A 111 17.71 5.34 21.50
CA VAL A 111 16.75 4.44 20.83
C VAL A 111 17.44 3.68 19.70
N ARG A 112 18.30 4.34 18.92
CA ARG A 112 19.08 3.69 17.85
C ARG A 112 20.01 2.60 18.37
N LYS A 113 20.52 2.76 19.59
CA LYS A 113 21.43 1.80 20.24
C LYS A 113 20.73 0.58 20.86
N LEU A 114 19.39 0.52 20.88
CA LEU A 114 18.68 -0.66 21.35
C LEU A 114 19.00 -1.87 20.47
N GLU A 115 19.36 -2.99 21.09
CA GLU A 115 19.85 -4.18 20.40
C GLU A 115 18.74 -5.25 20.29
N GLY A 116 18.74 -5.97 19.18
CA GLY A 116 17.80 -7.07 18.92
C GLY A 116 16.33 -6.66 19.09
N THR A 117 15.58 -7.40 19.92
CA THR A 117 14.14 -7.17 20.12
C THR A 117 13.81 -5.89 20.90
N GLN A 118 14.79 -5.28 21.58
CA GLN A 118 14.53 -4.12 22.45
C GLN A 118 13.99 -2.91 21.68
N PHE A 119 14.43 -2.71 20.44
CA PHE A 119 13.89 -1.66 19.58
C PHE A 119 12.41 -1.91 19.25
N PHE A 120 12.04 -3.15 18.96
CA PHE A 120 10.67 -3.54 18.70
C PHE A 120 9.80 -3.46 19.96
N ASP A 121 10.35 -3.81 21.13
CA ASP A 121 9.68 -3.63 22.42
C ASP A 121 9.38 -2.16 22.70
N TRP A 122 10.34 -1.28 22.39
CA TRP A 122 10.12 0.17 22.44
C TRP A 122 9.01 0.60 21.46
N MET A 123 9.00 0.09 20.22
CA MET A 123 7.91 0.36 19.27
C MET A 123 6.55 -0.11 19.81
N GLY A 124 6.47 -1.34 20.33
CA GLY A 124 5.25 -1.90 20.90
C GLY A 124 4.69 -1.06 22.04
N ALA A 125 5.56 -0.53 22.91
CA ALA A 125 5.14 0.35 24.00
C ALA A 125 4.53 1.67 23.49
N ARG A 126 5.07 2.24 22.40
CA ARG A 126 4.52 3.44 21.77
C ARG A 126 3.22 3.15 21.02
N ILE A 127 3.11 1.98 20.39
CA ILE A 127 1.88 1.52 19.72
C ILE A 127 0.75 1.42 20.75
N LYS A 128 1.03 0.87 21.93
CA LYS A 128 0.07 0.80 23.03
C LYS A 128 -0.53 2.16 23.39
N GLU A 129 0.26 3.23 23.38
CA GLU A 129 -0.23 4.57 23.72
C GLU A 129 -1.37 5.02 22.77
N VAL A 130 -1.23 4.77 21.46
CA VAL A 130 -2.28 5.09 20.47
C VAL A 130 -3.48 4.17 20.60
N VAL A 131 -3.24 2.88 20.82
CA VAL A 131 -4.33 1.89 21.02
C VAL A 131 -5.16 2.25 22.25
N ASP A 132 -4.52 2.52 23.39
CA ASP A 132 -5.23 2.92 24.61
C ASP A 132 -5.98 4.25 24.42
N ALA A 133 -5.39 5.23 23.73
CA ALA A 133 -6.01 6.53 23.47
C ALA A 133 -7.22 6.46 22.51
N THR A 134 -7.38 5.37 21.77
CA THR A 134 -8.45 5.19 20.78
C THR A 134 -9.39 4.03 21.11
N SER A 135 -9.37 3.53 22.35
CA SER A 135 -10.10 2.32 22.77
C SER A 135 -11.57 2.32 22.32
N SER A 136 -12.26 3.46 22.45
CA SER A 136 -13.67 3.62 22.09
C SER A 136 -13.99 3.34 20.61
N LEU A 137 -12.99 3.39 19.72
CA LEU A 137 -13.15 3.13 18.29
C LEU A 137 -12.95 1.64 17.93
N HIS A 138 -12.54 0.82 18.90
CA HIS A 138 -12.25 -0.59 18.67
C HIS A 138 -12.59 -1.52 19.85
N GLU A 139 -13.34 -1.04 20.84
CA GLU A 139 -13.86 -1.82 21.98
C GLU A 139 -14.76 -2.99 21.54
N ASP A 140 -15.51 -2.82 20.44
CA ASP A 140 -16.45 -3.83 19.91
C ASP A 140 -15.77 -4.99 19.17
N ARG A 141 -14.43 -5.00 19.05
CA ARG A 141 -13.70 -5.96 18.20
C ARG A 141 -13.61 -7.38 18.71
N GLY A 142 -14.30 -7.76 19.80
CA GLY A 142 -14.25 -9.15 20.22
C GLY A 142 -12.94 -9.60 20.88
N GLY A 143 -11.92 -8.74 20.96
CA GLY A 143 -10.52 -9.16 21.22
C GLY A 143 -9.72 -9.48 19.94
N ALA A 144 -10.32 -9.29 18.76
CA ALA A 144 -9.62 -9.43 17.49
C ALA A 144 -8.47 -8.42 17.36
N PRO A 145 -7.31 -8.83 16.80
CA PRO A 145 -6.18 -7.94 16.60
C PRO A 145 -6.49 -6.72 15.74
N LEU A 146 -5.86 -5.58 16.07
CA LEU A 146 -5.87 -4.40 15.21
C LEU A 146 -5.02 -4.66 13.97
N ARG A 147 -5.63 -4.54 12.78
CA ARG A 147 -4.93 -4.68 11.51
C ARG A 147 -3.97 -3.51 11.32
N LEU A 148 -2.73 -3.83 10.98
CA LEU A 148 -1.59 -2.93 11.01
C LEU A 148 -0.91 -2.85 9.64
N GLY A 149 -0.68 -1.62 9.20
CA GLY A 149 0.17 -1.29 8.06
C GLY A 149 1.44 -0.59 8.53
N LEU A 150 2.58 -0.98 7.96
CA LEU A 150 3.88 -0.44 8.32
C LEU A 150 4.60 0.14 7.10
N THR A 151 4.81 1.45 7.13
CA THR A 151 5.77 2.12 6.25
C THR A 151 7.16 2.02 6.87
N TRP A 152 8.02 1.23 6.22
CA TRP A 152 9.34 0.86 6.70
C TRP A 152 10.44 1.39 5.77
N SER A 153 11.18 2.40 6.22
CA SER A 153 12.24 3.05 5.44
C SER A 153 13.64 2.45 5.67
N PHE A 154 13.71 1.14 5.94
CA PHE A 154 14.97 0.40 6.09
C PHE A 154 15.00 -0.84 5.20
N PRO A 155 16.19 -1.37 4.89
CA PRO A 155 16.32 -2.53 4.02
C PRO A 155 15.62 -3.78 4.61
N ILE A 156 14.86 -4.46 3.77
CA ILE A 156 14.28 -5.79 4.03
C ILE A 156 14.37 -6.63 2.76
N GLU A 157 14.49 -7.95 2.92
CA GLU A 157 14.16 -8.89 1.85
C GLU A 157 12.66 -9.21 1.99
N GLN A 158 11.82 -8.51 1.23
CA GLN A 158 10.37 -8.69 1.36
C GLN A 158 9.98 -10.11 0.96
N THR A 159 9.25 -10.81 1.84
CA THR A 159 8.85 -12.22 1.66
C THR A 159 7.35 -12.37 1.41
N SER A 160 6.55 -11.36 1.79
CA SER A 160 5.10 -11.34 1.58
C SER A 160 4.56 -9.91 1.63
N HIS A 161 3.25 -9.75 1.43
CA HIS A 161 2.58 -8.46 1.65
C HIS A 161 2.74 -7.98 3.10
N ARG A 162 2.66 -8.92 4.05
CA ARG A 162 2.72 -8.63 5.49
C ARG A 162 4.13 -8.53 6.07
N SER A 163 5.16 -8.99 5.38
CA SER A 163 6.47 -9.12 6.01
C SER A 163 7.66 -9.15 5.05
N GLY A 164 8.83 -9.08 5.67
CA GLY A 164 10.12 -9.25 5.04
C GLY A 164 11.19 -9.54 6.08
N LYS A 165 12.21 -10.27 5.67
CA LYS A 165 13.37 -10.56 6.52
C LYS A 165 14.17 -9.30 6.75
N LEU A 166 14.39 -8.97 8.01
CA LEU A 166 15.13 -7.79 8.42
C LEU A 166 16.57 -7.86 7.92
N GLN A 167 17.05 -6.78 7.31
CA GLN A 167 18.44 -6.60 6.89
C GLN A 167 19.12 -5.55 7.78
N GLY A 168 20.41 -5.31 7.55
CA GLY A 168 21.15 -4.26 8.28
C GLY A 168 20.50 -2.88 8.08
N MET A 169 20.05 -2.26 9.17
CA MET A 169 19.30 -0.99 9.12
C MET A 169 20.19 0.25 8.85
N GLY A 170 21.49 0.16 9.11
CA GLY A 170 22.40 1.31 8.99
C GLY A 170 22.00 2.47 9.92
N LYS A 171 22.40 3.70 9.58
CA LYS A 171 22.01 4.94 10.31
C LYS A 171 22.25 4.91 11.84
N GLY A 172 23.17 4.07 12.30
CA GLY A 172 23.47 3.85 13.73
C GLY A 172 22.49 2.96 14.48
N PHE A 173 21.50 2.35 13.81
CA PHE A 173 20.57 1.40 14.42
C PHE A 173 21.25 0.06 14.69
N LYS A 174 21.01 -0.48 15.88
CA LYS A 174 21.47 -1.81 16.31
C LYS A 174 20.34 -2.85 16.43
N ALA A 175 19.12 -2.52 16.01
CA ALA A 175 18.00 -3.43 16.13
C ALA A 175 18.24 -4.75 15.38
N SER A 176 18.99 -4.74 14.26
CA SER A 176 19.39 -5.93 13.49
C SER A 176 20.39 -6.83 14.22
N ASP A 177 21.05 -6.35 15.28
CA ASP A 177 22.01 -7.13 16.06
C ASP A 177 21.24 -8.21 16.84
N GLY A 178 21.24 -9.44 16.33
CA GLY A 178 20.48 -10.57 16.89
C GLY A 178 19.08 -10.75 16.32
N THR A 179 18.64 -9.94 15.35
CA THR A 179 17.35 -10.13 14.64
C THR A 179 17.47 -10.17 13.11
N LEU A 180 18.69 -10.12 12.58
CA LEU A 180 18.95 -10.24 11.15
C LEU A 180 18.30 -11.52 10.58
N GLY A 181 17.58 -11.38 9.47
CA GLY A 181 16.91 -12.49 8.80
C GLY A 181 15.58 -12.93 9.41
N ILE A 182 15.17 -12.36 10.56
CA ILE A 182 13.87 -12.64 11.18
C ILE A 182 12.78 -11.82 10.46
N GLU A 183 11.58 -12.40 10.34
CA GLU A 183 10.42 -11.73 9.75
C GLU A 183 10.00 -10.52 10.60
N LEU A 184 9.90 -9.36 9.93
CA LEU A 184 9.58 -8.08 10.57
C LEU A 184 8.21 -8.08 11.26
N ALA A 185 7.23 -8.76 10.68
CA ALA A 185 5.89 -8.91 11.26
C ALA A 185 5.96 -9.63 12.60
N ASP A 186 6.67 -10.76 12.66
CA ASP A 186 6.78 -11.56 13.88
C ASP A 186 7.46 -10.78 15.02
N LEU A 187 8.50 -10.00 14.70
CA LEU A 187 9.18 -9.13 15.66
C LEU A 187 8.22 -8.09 16.26
N LEU A 188 7.43 -7.44 15.41
CA LEU A 188 6.51 -6.38 15.82
C LEU A 188 5.28 -6.93 16.56
N GLU A 189 4.65 -7.98 16.03
CA GLU A 189 3.49 -8.64 16.65
C GLU A 189 3.86 -9.19 18.04
N SER A 190 5.02 -9.84 18.16
CA SER A 190 5.51 -10.35 19.44
C SER A 190 5.80 -9.23 20.44
N ALA A 191 6.34 -8.10 19.97
CA ALA A 191 6.61 -6.94 20.82
C ALA A 191 5.32 -6.30 21.32
N CYS A 192 4.32 -6.10 20.46
CA CYS A 192 3.00 -5.62 20.85
C CYS A 192 2.31 -6.59 21.83
N ALA A 193 2.39 -7.90 21.59
CA ALA A 193 1.82 -8.91 22.47
C ALA A 193 2.43 -8.86 23.89
N ARG A 194 3.74 -8.61 24.02
CA ARG A 194 4.39 -8.40 25.32
C ARG A 194 3.89 -7.15 26.06
N GLN A 195 3.35 -6.17 25.34
CA GLN A 195 2.70 -4.98 25.92
C GLN A 195 1.20 -5.19 26.16
N GLY A 196 0.66 -6.39 25.89
CA GLY A 196 -0.77 -6.67 26.00
C GLY A 196 -1.62 -6.09 24.88
N VAL A 197 -1.02 -5.80 23.71
CA VAL A 197 -1.70 -5.26 22.53
C VAL A 197 -1.73 -6.31 21.43
N ALA A 198 -2.92 -6.71 21.00
CA ALA A 198 -3.10 -7.62 19.87
C ALA A 198 -3.12 -6.83 18.56
N VAL A 199 -2.12 -7.05 17.70
CA VAL A 199 -2.05 -6.50 16.34
C VAL A 199 -1.81 -7.62 15.33
N ALA A 200 -2.26 -7.41 14.09
CA ALA A 200 -1.93 -8.25 12.95
C ALA A 200 -1.32 -7.37 11.86
N VAL A 201 -0.05 -7.60 11.53
CA VAL A 201 0.61 -6.92 10.42
C VAL A 201 0.08 -7.53 9.13
N GLU A 202 -0.56 -6.69 8.32
CA GLU A 202 -1.17 -7.07 7.03
C GLU A 202 -0.36 -6.50 5.86
N ALA A 203 0.35 -5.39 6.07
CA ALA A 203 1.10 -4.70 5.04
C ALA A 203 2.43 -4.12 5.53
N VAL A 204 3.50 -4.38 4.77
CA VAL A 204 4.78 -3.68 4.88
C VAL A 204 5.13 -3.06 3.52
N ILE A 205 5.30 -1.75 3.50
CA ILE A 205 5.61 -0.96 2.29
C ILE A 205 6.76 0.02 2.58
N ASN A 206 7.41 0.52 1.53
CA ASN A 206 8.34 1.64 1.68
C ASN A 206 7.60 2.99 1.58
N ASP A 207 8.28 4.06 1.97
CA ASP A 207 7.80 5.45 1.89
C ASP A 207 7.30 5.86 0.50
N GLY A 208 8.03 5.54 -0.56
CA GLY A 208 7.61 5.81 -1.93
C GLY A 208 6.31 5.10 -2.30
N ALA A 209 6.16 3.82 -1.92
CA ALA A 209 4.94 3.07 -2.15
C ALA A 209 3.77 3.61 -1.32
N ALA A 210 4.03 4.02 -0.07
CA ALA A 210 3.03 4.68 0.76
C ALA A 210 2.52 5.97 0.11
N THR A 211 3.42 6.83 -0.37
CA THR A 211 3.10 8.04 -1.13
C THR A 211 2.30 7.77 -2.40
N LEU A 212 2.65 6.72 -3.14
CA LEU A 212 1.88 6.32 -4.32
C LEU A 212 0.46 5.89 -3.94
N LEU A 213 0.32 5.00 -2.96
CA LEU A 213 -0.97 4.40 -2.59
C LEU A 213 -1.92 5.40 -1.91
N SER A 214 -1.39 6.29 -1.07
CA SER A 214 -2.19 7.33 -0.40
C SER A 214 -2.84 8.27 -1.41
N GLN A 215 -2.07 8.74 -2.39
CA GLN A 215 -2.59 9.66 -3.41
C GLN A 215 -3.46 8.91 -4.43
N ALA A 216 -3.12 7.67 -4.76
CA ALA A 216 -3.93 6.83 -5.65
C ALA A 216 -5.35 6.55 -5.14
N TYR A 217 -5.51 6.43 -3.82
CA TYR A 217 -6.82 6.29 -3.20
C TYR A 217 -7.70 7.54 -3.45
N LEU A 218 -7.09 8.73 -3.43
CA LEU A 218 -7.77 9.99 -3.68
C LEU A 218 -8.01 10.27 -5.17
N ASP A 219 -7.01 9.98 -6.00
CA ASP A 219 -7.03 10.21 -7.44
C ASP A 219 -6.46 8.99 -8.18
N ALA A 220 -7.33 8.31 -8.92
CA ALA A 220 -6.96 7.16 -9.74
C ALA A 220 -6.00 7.50 -10.89
N SER A 221 -5.80 8.78 -11.22
CA SER A 221 -4.81 9.24 -12.21
C SER A 221 -3.36 9.17 -11.68
N THR A 222 -3.21 9.05 -10.35
CA THR A 222 -1.91 9.00 -9.67
C THR A 222 -1.02 7.93 -10.25
N SER A 223 0.17 8.35 -10.67
CA SER A 223 1.01 7.50 -11.49
C SER A 223 2.37 7.15 -10.91
N VAL A 224 2.92 8.02 -10.07
CA VAL A 224 4.23 7.90 -9.44
C VAL A 224 4.12 8.49 -8.04
N GLY A 225 4.63 7.77 -7.04
CA GLY A 225 4.89 8.34 -5.73
C GLY A 225 6.31 8.92 -5.73
N LEU A 226 6.47 10.16 -5.30
CA LEU A 226 7.76 10.85 -5.25
C LEU A 226 8.04 11.37 -3.85
N ILE A 227 9.20 11.00 -3.32
CA ILE A 227 9.77 11.57 -2.10
C ILE A 227 10.95 12.45 -2.51
N VAL A 228 10.92 13.73 -2.11
CA VAL A 228 12.05 14.66 -2.22
C VAL A 228 12.16 15.43 -0.91
N GLY A 229 13.28 15.24 -0.20
CA GLY A 229 13.55 15.90 1.08
C GLY A 229 15.03 15.80 1.41
N THR A 230 15.38 15.23 2.57
CA THR A 230 16.78 14.90 2.91
C THR A 230 17.38 13.91 1.91
N GLY A 231 16.58 12.92 1.48
CA GLY A 231 16.89 11.98 0.40
C GLY A 231 15.82 12.06 -0.70
N CYS A 232 15.95 11.20 -1.70
CA CYS A 232 14.91 11.06 -2.73
C CYS A 232 14.64 9.60 -3.09
N ASN A 233 13.38 9.30 -3.39
CA ASN A 233 12.97 7.99 -3.87
C ASN A 233 11.67 8.11 -4.68
N THR A 234 11.35 7.09 -5.46
CA THR A 234 10.05 6.97 -6.10
C THR A 234 9.50 5.56 -6.03
N ALA A 235 8.19 5.45 -6.07
CA ALA A 235 7.52 4.19 -6.39
C ALA A 235 6.60 4.34 -7.59
N VAL A 236 6.46 3.25 -8.34
CA VAL A 236 5.69 3.24 -9.59
C VAL A 236 4.98 1.91 -9.77
N TYR A 237 3.74 1.96 -10.26
CA TYR A 237 2.94 0.77 -10.56
C TYR A 237 3.11 0.37 -12.03
N VAL A 238 3.83 -0.73 -12.30
CA VAL A 238 4.25 -1.13 -13.65
C VAL A 238 3.77 -2.55 -14.00
N PRO A 239 3.65 -2.90 -15.29
CA PRO A 239 3.39 -4.28 -15.71
C PRO A 239 4.46 -5.26 -15.23
N THR A 240 4.07 -6.45 -14.79
CA THR A 240 5.06 -7.48 -14.41
C THR A 240 5.87 -7.99 -15.60
N SER A 241 5.35 -7.84 -16.82
CA SER A 241 6.05 -8.19 -18.06
C SER A 241 7.32 -7.38 -18.34
N VAL A 242 7.51 -6.22 -17.69
CA VAL A 242 8.75 -5.43 -17.82
C VAL A 242 9.81 -5.80 -16.78
N ILE A 243 9.51 -6.74 -15.88
CA ILE A 243 10.37 -7.17 -14.78
C ILE A 243 11.06 -8.48 -15.16
N GLY A 244 12.35 -8.59 -14.88
CA GLY A 244 13.07 -9.84 -15.09
C GLY A 244 12.55 -10.95 -14.18
N SER A 245 12.43 -12.17 -14.73
CA SER A 245 11.89 -13.33 -14.02
C SER A 245 12.66 -13.67 -12.74
N SER A 246 13.97 -13.38 -12.70
CA SER A 246 14.83 -13.55 -11.52
C SER A 246 14.36 -12.71 -10.33
N LYS A 247 13.78 -11.53 -10.54
CA LYS A 247 13.28 -10.64 -9.48
C LYS A 247 11.92 -11.06 -8.93
N LEU A 248 11.20 -11.87 -9.68
CA LEU A 248 9.93 -12.46 -9.28
C LEU A 248 10.10 -13.92 -8.83
N ALA A 249 11.33 -14.43 -8.79
CA ALA A 249 11.62 -15.78 -8.34
C ALA A 249 11.26 -15.95 -6.86
N GLY A 250 10.73 -17.12 -6.50
CA GLY A 250 10.29 -17.43 -5.14
C GLY A 250 8.92 -16.83 -4.76
N ARG A 251 8.27 -16.07 -5.65
CA ARG A 251 6.87 -15.67 -5.47
C ARG A 251 5.94 -16.86 -5.61
N ASP A 252 4.84 -16.81 -4.88
CA ASP A 252 3.76 -17.80 -5.00
C ASP A 252 3.23 -17.85 -6.45
N PRO A 253 3.06 -19.04 -7.05
CA PRO A 253 2.48 -19.17 -8.39
C PRO A 253 1.12 -18.47 -8.57
N ALA A 254 0.26 -18.50 -7.55
CA ALA A 254 -1.04 -17.83 -7.56
C ALA A 254 -0.89 -16.31 -7.50
N TRP A 255 0.18 -15.79 -6.89
CA TRP A 255 0.51 -14.36 -6.95
C TRP A 255 0.93 -13.98 -8.37
N LEU A 256 1.79 -14.78 -9.02
CA LEU A 256 2.29 -14.52 -10.38
C LEU A 256 1.16 -14.53 -11.42
N GLU A 257 0.17 -15.41 -11.26
CA GLU A 257 -1.01 -15.47 -12.14
C GLU A 257 -1.87 -14.19 -12.03
N LYS A 258 -1.99 -13.62 -10.83
CA LYS A 258 -2.84 -12.45 -10.55
C LYS A 258 -2.14 -11.12 -10.81
N ALA A 259 -0.85 -11.05 -10.54
CA ALA A 259 -0.06 -9.83 -10.62
C ALA A 259 0.30 -9.49 -12.07
N SER A 260 -0.67 -8.95 -12.83
CA SER A 260 -0.40 -8.35 -14.15
C SER A 260 0.43 -7.07 -14.04
N ARG A 261 0.39 -6.42 -12.88
CA ARG A 261 1.14 -5.22 -12.51
C ARG A 261 1.55 -5.30 -11.04
N VAL A 262 2.57 -4.55 -10.66
CA VAL A 262 3.06 -4.50 -9.27
C VAL A 262 3.69 -3.15 -8.97
N VAL A 263 3.58 -2.70 -7.71
CA VAL A 263 4.28 -1.50 -7.22
C VAL A 263 5.76 -1.82 -7.07
N ILE A 264 6.61 -1.00 -7.68
CA ILE A 264 8.07 -1.08 -7.58
C ILE A 264 8.56 0.02 -6.65
N ASN A 265 9.34 -0.34 -5.64
CA ASN A 265 10.22 0.61 -4.96
C ASN A 265 11.48 0.78 -5.84
N THR A 266 11.67 1.96 -6.43
CA THR A 266 12.72 2.13 -7.43
C THR A 266 14.11 2.26 -6.84
N GLU A 267 14.25 2.80 -5.62
CA GLU A 267 15.51 3.33 -5.09
C GLU A 267 16.15 4.34 -6.07
N MET A 268 15.34 5.27 -6.59
CA MET A 268 15.70 6.22 -7.65
C MET A 268 17.01 6.98 -7.39
N SER A 269 17.33 7.24 -6.12
CA SER A 269 18.56 7.91 -5.68
C SER A 269 19.85 7.24 -6.18
N MET A 270 19.83 5.93 -6.44
CA MET A 270 20.98 5.13 -6.87
C MET A 270 21.37 5.30 -8.35
N PHE A 271 20.60 6.06 -9.12
CA PHE A 271 20.75 6.16 -10.58
C PHE A 271 21.43 7.46 -11.02
N GLY A 272 21.96 7.46 -12.25
CA GLY A 272 22.57 8.64 -12.86
C GLY A 272 24.09 8.60 -12.98
N LEU A 273 24.77 7.57 -12.48
CA LEU A 273 26.22 7.40 -12.69
C LEU A 273 26.52 7.33 -14.19
N GLY A 274 27.43 8.17 -14.68
CA GLY A 274 27.78 8.23 -16.11
C GLY A 274 26.72 8.86 -17.02
N VAL A 275 25.58 9.30 -16.47
CA VAL A 275 24.48 9.92 -17.23
C VAL A 275 24.29 11.37 -16.81
N LEU A 276 24.29 11.65 -15.51
CA LEU A 276 24.12 12.98 -14.96
C LEU A 276 25.48 13.70 -14.89
N PRO A 277 25.66 14.85 -15.56
CA PRO A 277 26.90 15.60 -15.49
C PRO A 277 27.18 16.11 -14.08
N ARG A 278 28.42 15.93 -13.63
CA ARG A 278 28.91 16.39 -12.32
C ARG A 278 29.80 17.61 -12.49
N THR A 279 29.68 18.55 -11.56
CA THR A 279 30.61 19.65 -11.38
C THR A 279 31.78 19.21 -10.49
N ARG A 280 32.81 20.06 -10.37
CA ARG A 280 33.92 19.78 -9.43
C ARG A 280 33.47 19.77 -7.96
N TRP A 281 32.43 20.54 -7.61
CA TRP A 281 31.87 20.56 -6.25
C TRP A 281 31.09 19.29 -5.95
N ASP A 282 30.38 18.74 -6.94
CA ASP A 282 29.74 17.44 -6.82
C ASP A 282 30.77 16.33 -6.57
N GLU A 283 31.94 16.37 -7.22
CA GLU A 283 32.99 15.38 -7.00
C GLU A 283 33.58 15.45 -5.58
N ILE A 284 33.73 16.66 -5.00
CA ILE A 284 34.13 16.82 -3.60
C ILE A 284 33.11 16.16 -2.67
N ILE A 285 31.82 16.37 -2.90
CA ILE A 285 30.78 15.70 -2.11
C ILE A 285 30.86 14.19 -2.31
N ASN A 286 30.92 13.71 -3.55
CA ASN A 286 30.91 12.30 -3.93
C ASN A 286 31.98 11.50 -3.17
N VAL A 287 33.24 11.96 -3.20
CA VAL A 287 34.36 11.27 -2.52
C VAL A 287 34.24 11.28 -1.00
N ASN A 288 33.49 12.22 -0.42
CA ASN A 288 33.30 12.39 1.02
C ASN A 288 31.99 11.79 1.56
N THR A 289 31.14 11.19 0.72
CA THR A 289 29.89 10.52 1.15
C THR A 289 30.11 9.25 2.00
N GLY A 290 31.35 8.75 2.06
CA GLY A 290 31.70 7.46 2.66
C GLY A 290 31.39 6.24 1.78
N LYS A 291 30.58 6.43 0.73
CA LYS A 291 30.32 5.44 -0.33
C LYS A 291 30.23 6.14 -1.69
N PRO A 292 31.39 6.51 -2.27
CA PRO A 292 31.42 7.20 -3.57
C PRO A 292 30.62 6.44 -4.63
N ASP A 293 29.93 7.19 -5.48
CA ASP A 293 29.09 6.72 -6.59
C ASP A 293 27.86 5.88 -6.21
N PHE A 294 27.55 5.73 -4.92
CA PHE A 294 26.42 4.91 -4.47
C PHE A 294 25.05 5.52 -4.78
N GLN A 295 24.88 6.84 -4.59
CA GLN A 295 23.62 7.56 -4.82
C GLN A 295 23.82 8.86 -5.64
N PRO A 296 24.14 8.73 -6.94
CA PRO A 296 24.47 9.87 -7.79
C PRO A 296 23.38 10.93 -7.87
N LEU A 297 22.12 10.53 -8.11
CA LEU A 297 21.02 11.49 -8.18
C LEU A 297 20.84 12.24 -6.85
N GLU A 298 20.91 11.53 -5.72
CA GLU A 298 20.60 12.11 -4.42
C GLU A 298 21.52 13.30 -4.06
N PHE A 299 22.84 13.12 -4.16
CA PHE A 299 23.75 14.20 -3.78
C PHE A 299 23.70 15.41 -4.72
N MET A 300 23.12 15.27 -5.91
CA MET A 300 22.95 16.37 -6.85
C MET A 300 21.60 17.08 -6.72
N THR A 301 20.61 16.49 -6.03
CA THR A 301 19.24 16.99 -6.08
C THR A 301 18.56 17.23 -4.74
N THR A 302 19.05 16.68 -3.62
CA THR A 302 18.27 16.68 -2.37
C THR A 302 18.74 17.72 -1.36
N GLY A 303 17.82 18.09 -0.46
CA GLY A 303 18.04 19.15 0.54
C GLY A 303 19.14 18.86 1.55
N ARG A 304 19.69 17.64 1.60
CA ARG A 304 20.90 17.36 2.39
C ARG A 304 22.16 17.97 1.77
N TYR A 305 22.20 18.11 0.44
CA TYR A 305 23.44 18.41 -0.30
C TYR A 305 23.42 19.76 -1.00
N LEU A 306 22.25 20.36 -1.27
CA LEU A 306 22.17 21.68 -1.91
C LEU A 306 22.91 22.77 -1.11
N GLY A 307 22.71 22.79 0.21
CA GLY A 307 23.46 23.67 1.11
C GLY A 307 24.96 23.41 1.08
N GLU A 308 25.40 22.16 1.04
CA GLU A 308 26.83 21.83 0.96
C GLU A 308 27.46 22.25 -0.37
N LEU A 309 26.74 22.12 -1.49
CA LEU A 309 27.19 22.62 -2.78
C LEU A 309 27.42 24.13 -2.73
N LEU A 310 26.47 24.88 -2.18
CA LEU A 310 26.64 26.32 -2.02
C LEU A 310 27.78 26.66 -1.07
N ARG A 311 27.95 25.92 0.03
CA ARG A 311 29.06 26.12 0.97
C ARG A 311 30.41 25.95 0.26
N LEU A 312 30.56 24.91 -0.57
CA LEU A 312 31.79 24.69 -1.32
C LEU A 312 32.04 25.78 -2.38
N VAL A 313 30.99 26.32 -3.00
CA VAL A 313 31.11 27.50 -3.89
C VAL A 313 31.56 28.74 -3.10
N ILE A 314 31.06 28.94 -1.88
CA ILE A 314 31.49 30.03 -1.00
C ILE A 314 32.95 29.88 -0.60
N VAL A 315 33.38 28.68 -0.21
CA VAL A 315 34.80 28.41 0.12
C VAL A 315 35.71 28.80 -1.04
N ASP A 316 35.36 28.40 -2.26
CA ASP A 316 36.12 28.73 -3.47
C ASP A 316 36.14 30.25 -3.75
N ALA A 317 35.01 30.93 -3.55
CA ALA A 317 34.90 32.38 -3.70
C ALA A 317 35.77 33.13 -2.68
N VAL A 318 35.82 32.67 -1.44
CA VAL A 318 36.66 33.26 -0.38
C VAL A 318 38.14 33.06 -0.71
N GLU A 319 38.54 31.85 -1.07
CA GLU A 319 39.94 31.49 -1.34
C GLU A 319 40.51 32.20 -2.57
N HIS A 320 39.69 32.42 -3.61
CA HIS A 320 40.19 32.87 -4.91
C HIS A 320 39.68 34.24 -5.37
N CYS A 321 38.59 34.75 -4.79
CA CYS A 321 37.91 35.97 -5.27
C CYS A 321 37.77 37.09 -4.23
N GLN A 322 38.45 37.00 -3.08
CA GLN A 322 38.33 37.98 -1.97
C GLN A 322 36.89 38.15 -1.45
N PHE A 323 36.03 37.14 -1.66
CA PHE A 323 34.68 37.13 -1.14
C PHE A 323 34.69 37.21 0.40
N PHE A 324 33.84 38.05 0.98
CA PHE A 324 33.85 38.44 2.39
C PHE A 324 35.23 38.92 2.87
N GLY A 325 35.94 39.67 2.02
CA GLY A 325 37.29 40.15 2.31
C GLY A 325 38.34 39.02 2.40
N GLY A 326 38.05 37.84 1.83
CA GLY A 326 38.92 36.66 1.88
C GLY A 326 38.91 35.93 3.22
N VAL A 327 37.91 36.18 4.08
CA VAL A 327 37.76 35.51 5.38
C VAL A 327 36.54 34.60 5.34
N LEU A 328 36.77 33.28 5.47
CA LEU A 328 35.68 32.31 5.53
C LEU A 328 34.95 32.45 6.87
N PRO A 329 33.61 32.65 6.88
CA PRO A 329 32.85 32.67 8.12
C PRO A 329 33.04 31.36 8.91
N PRO A 330 33.33 31.40 10.23
CA PRO A 330 33.59 30.19 11.02
C PRO A 330 32.48 29.15 10.96
N VAL A 331 31.23 29.59 10.86
CA VAL A 331 30.06 28.70 10.74
C VAL A 331 30.03 27.90 9.43
N LEU A 332 30.79 28.31 8.40
CA LEU A 332 30.92 27.61 7.10
C LEU A 332 32.20 26.76 6.98
N ALA A 333 33.03 26.72 8.04
CA ALA A 333 34.30 26.01 8.03
C ALA A 333 34.12 24.48 7.91
N GLU A 334 33.14 23.94 8.62
CA GLU A 334 32.86 22.50 8.63
C GLU A 334 31.89 22.09 7.51
N PRO A 335 32.01 20.87 6.96
CA PRO A 335 31.05 20.34 5.99
C PRO A 335 29.62 20.26 6.54
N TYR A 336 28.63 20.46 5.67
CA TYR A 336 27.19 20.33 5.94
C TYR A 336 26.62 21.29 7.00
N THR A 337 27.29 22.41 7.26
CA THR A 337 26.79 23.43 8.19
C THR A 337 25.78 24.39 7.58
N LEU A 338 25.74 24.51 6.25
CA LEU A 338 24.81 25.39 5.54
C LEU A 338 23.47 24.68 5.30
N ASP A 339 22.43 25.16 5.98
CA ASP A 339 21.07 24.64 5.86
C ASP A 339 20.42 25.07 4.53
N THR A 340 19.81 24.12 3.81
CA THR A 340 19.02 24.36 2.59
C THR A 340 17.86 25.33 2.82
N ALA A 341 17.35 25.49 4.05
CA ALA A 341 16.35 26.51 4.36
C ALA A 341 16.86 27.96 4.10
N ILE A 342 18.17 28.21 4.23
CA ILE A 342 18.75 29.52 3.91
C ILE A 342 18.68 29.78 2.39
N LEU A 343 18.94 28.75 1.58
CA LEU A 343 18.84 28.82 0.12
C LEU A 343 17.42 29.17 -0.33
N ALA A 344 16.43 28.46 0.19
CA ALA A 344 15.02 28.70 -0.13
C ALA A 344 14.60 30.16 0.16
N ARG A 345 14.97 30.68 1.35
CA ARG A 345 14.66 32.06 1.73
C ARG A 345 15.37 33.12 0.89
N MET A 346 16.57 32.83 0.36
CA MET A 346 17.24 33.72 -0.59
C MET A 346 16.56 33.75 -1.96
N GLU A 347 15.99 32.63 -2.41
CA GLU A 347 15.25 32.59 -3.68
C GLU A 347 13.87 33.26 -3.59
N GLU A 348 13.24 33.23 -2.41
CA GLU A 348 11.99 33.93 -2.12
C GLU A 348 12.14 35.46 -2.15
N ASP A 349 13.35 35.99 -1.95
CA ASP A 349 13.62 37.42 -1.95
C ASP A 349 13.57 37.99 -3.37
N GLN A 350 12.48 38.67 -3.70
CA GLN A 350 12.25 39.28 -5.01
C GLN A 350 12.55 40.80 -5.01
N THR A 351 13.15 41.38 -3.97
CA THR A 351 13.46 42.82 -3.96
C THR A 351 14.70 43.13 -4.80
N ASP A 352 14.75 44.33 -5.37
CA ASP A 352 15.90 44.77 -6.19
C ASP A 352 17.17 44.98 -5.35
N ASP A 353 17.00 45.36 -4.08
CA ASP A 353 18.08 45.67 -3.14
C ASP A 353 18.54 44.46 -2.30
N LEU A 354 17.83 43.33 -2.39
CA LEU A 354 18.09 42.09 -1.64
C LEU A 354 18.27 42.34 -0.14
N ALA A 355 17.57 43.32 0.43
CA ALA A 355 17.69 43.67 1.84
C ALA A 355 17.32 42.49 2.77
N PRO A 356 16.23 41.72 2.51
CA PRO A 356 15.92 40.52 3.30
C PRO A 356 17.03 39.46 3.25
N SER A 357 17.57 39.16 2.07
CA SER A 357 18.69 38.22 1.92
C SER A 357 19.95 38.73 2.60
N THR A 358 20.23 40.03 2.52
CA THR A 358 21.38 40.65 3.17
C THR A 358 21.31 40.49 4.69
N GLU A 359 20.14 40.75 5.30
CA GLU A 359 19.92 40.56 6.74
C GLU A 359 20.04 39.08 7.14
N LEU A 360 19.40 38.19 6.37
CA LEU A 360 19.45 36.75 6.58
C LEU A 360 20.89 36.24 6.58
N ILE A 361 21.67 36.57 5.55
CA ILE A 361 23.06 36.13 5.40
C ILE A 361 23.97 36.73 6.46
N THR A 362 23.83 38.02 6.75
CA THR A 362 24.61 38.68 7.82
C THR A 362 24.43 37.95 9.15
N LYS A 363 23.17 37.58 9.48
CA LYS A 363 22.85 36.86 10.71
C LYS A 363 23.29 35.40 10.66
N ALA A 364 22.96 34.67 9.60
CA ALA A 364 23.23 33.24 9.48
C ALA A 364 24.73 32.94 9.42
N PHE A 365 25.52 33.82 8.80
CA PHE A 365 26.97 33.65 8.66
C PHE A 365 27.76 34.40 9.74
N GLU A 366 27.08 35.05 10.69
CA GLU A 366 27.70 35.80 11.79
C GLU A 366 28.72 36.86 11.29
N LEU A 367 28.41 37.51 10.16
CA LEU A 367 29.30 38.46 9.52
C LEU A 367 29.46 39.72 10.39
N GLN A 368 30.71 40.14 10.59
CA GLN A 368 31.04 41.35 11.36
C GLN A 368 30.78 42.64 10.58
N THR A 369 30.79 42.54 9.24
CA THR A 369 30.55 43.65 8.32
C THR A 369 29.38 43.28 7.42
N LYS A 370 28.54 44.28 7.10
CA LYS A 370 27.47 44.10 6.13
C LYS A 370 28.08 43.70 4.78
N PRO A 371 27.64 42.59 4.16
CA PRO A 371 28.15 42.15 2.87
C PRO A 371 27.74 43.13 1.76
N GLU A 372 28.55 43.18 0.70
CA GLU A 372 28.27 44.03 -0.46
C GLU A 372 27.11 43.46 -1.28
N LEU A 373 26.39 44.33 -1.99
CA LEU A 373 25.24 43.91 -2.81
C LEU A 373 25.64 42.88 -3.88
N ASP A 374 26.83 43.03 -4.47
CA ASP A 374 27.33 42.09 -5.48
C ASP A 374 27.67 40.72 -4.88
N GLU A 375 28.06 40.65 -3.60
CA GLU A 375 28.27 39.39 -2.90
C GLU A 375 26.94 38.66 -2.67
N ILE A 376 25.89 39.41 -2.28
CA ILE A 376 24.55 38.84 -2.10
C ILE A 376 23.94 38.41 -3.43
N LYS A 377 24.13 39.18 -4.51
CA LYS A 377 23.73 38.76 -5.87
C LYS A 377 24.44 37.48 -6.30
N PHE A 378 25.74 37.35 -6.03
CA PHE A 378 26.48 36.13 -6.31
C PHE A 378 25.89 34.92 -5.58
N LEU A 379 25.61 35.03 -4.27
CA LEU A 379 24.99 33.95 -3.51
C LEU A 379 23.62 33.57 -4.06
N ARG A 380 22.78 34.56 -4.38
CA ARG A 380 21.44 34.32 -4.94
C ARG A 380 21.52 33.61 -6.29
N ASN A 381 22.39 34.06 -7.18
CA ASN A 381 22.57 33.45 -8.50
C ASN A 381 23.12 32.02 -8.40
N ALA A 382 24.14 31.79 -7.57
CA ALA A 382 24.67 30.45 -7.32
C ALA A 382 23.61 29.52 -6.73
N THR A 383 22.80 30.02 -5.80
CA THR A 383 21.68 29.27 -5.21
C THR A 383 20.67 28.86 -6.27
N HIS A 384 20.23 29.82 -7.10
CA HIS A 384 19.31 29.57 -8.20
C HIS A 384 19.87 28.56 -9.21
N ALA A 385 21.17 28.64 -9.53
CA ALA A 385 21.80 27.71 -10.45
C ALA A 385 21.81 26.27 -9.89
N ILE A 386 22.12 26.12 -8.60
CA ILE A 386 22.13 24.83 -7.90
C ILE A 386 20.71 24.23 -7.82
N SER A 387 19.71 25.03 -7.43
CA SER A 387 18.33 24.55 -7.29
C SER A 387 17.66 24.24 -8.62
N LEU A 388 17.90 25.06 -9.66
CA LEU A 388 17.39 24.82 -11.01
C LEU A 388 17.99 23.54 -11.60
N ARG A 389 19.28 23.29 -11.39
CA ARG A 389 19.92 22.02 -11.77
C ARG A 389 19.29 20.83 -11.04
N ALA A 390 19.09 20.94 -9.73
CA ALA A 390 18.46 19.90 -8.94
C ALA A 390 17.07 19.55 -9.49
N ALA A 391 16.24 20.55 -9.78
CA ALA A 391 14.92 20.39 -10.37
C ALA A 391 14.99 19.76 -11.77
N ALA A 392 15.94 20.18 -12.61
CA ALA A 392 16.13 19.62 -13.95
C ALA A 392 16.51 18.14 -13.91
N TYR A 393 17.44 17.75 -13.04
CA TYR A 393 17.89 16.36 -12.93
C TYR A 393 16.78 15.46 -12.37
N LEU A 394 16.03 15.92 -11.36
CA LEU A 394 14.84 15.23 -10.87
C LEU A 394 13.80 15.06 -11.97
N SER A 395 13.55 16.11 -12.76
CA SER A 395 12.60 16.07 -13.89
C SER A 395 13.01 15.04 -14.94
N ALA A 396 14.30 14.97 -15.30
CA ALA A 396 14.80 13.96 -16.24
C ALA A 396 14.66 12.53 -15.71
N ALA A 397 14.92 12.33 -14.40
CA ALA A 397 14.77 11.05 -13.73
C ALA A 397 13.32 10.58 -13.64
N ILE A 398 12.39 11.48 -13.33
CA ILE A 398 10.95 11.18 -13.25
C ILE A 398 10.39 10.92 -14.65
N HIS A 399 10.78 11.73 -15.64
CA HIS A 399 10.40 11.50 -17.04
C HIS A 399 10.82 10.10 -17.53
N ALA A 400 12.01 9.63 -17.14
CA ALA A 400 12.48 8.28 -17.45
C ALA A 400 11.62 7.18 -16.79
N ILE A 401 11.13 7.39 -15.55
CA ILE A 401 10.20 6.48 -14.87
C ILE A 401 8.85 6.41 -15.60
N VAL A 402 8.33 7.56 -16.04
CA VAL A 402 7.05 7.62 -16.79
C VAL A 402 7.15 6.82 -18.09
N ILE A 403 8.28 6.87 -18.80
CA ILE A 403 8.52 6.06 -20.00
C ILE A 403 8.43 4.56 -19.70
N ILE A 404 8.99 4.10 -18.58
CA ILE A 404 8.97 2.69 -18.19
C ILE A 404 7.56 2.22 -17.83
N LYS A 405 6.80 3.06 -17.14
CA LYS A 405 5.41 2.77 -16.79
C LYS A 405 4.54 2.60 -18.05
N TYR A 406 4.78 3.43 -19.06
CA TYR A 406 4.00 3.49 -20.29
C TYR A 406 4.86 3.20 -21.52
N PRO A 407 5.13 1.91 -21.84
CA PRO A 407 5.78 1.55 -23.09
C PRO A 407 5.12 2.24 -24.30
N GLY A 408 5.93 2.90 -25.13
CA GLY A 408 5.47 3.73 -26.26
C GLY A 408 5.07 5.17 -25.92
N PHE A 409 5.15 5.61 -24.65
CA PHE A 409 4.91 7.03 -24.29
C PHE A 409 5.87 7.98 -25.00
N LYS A 410 7.15 7.60 -25.06
CA LYS A 410 8.17 8.32 -25.84
C LYS A 410 7.75 8.51 -27.30
N ASP A 411 7.27 7.43 -27.94
CA ASP A 411 6.84 7.47 -29.35
C ASP A 411 5.55 8.27 -29.52
N ARG A 412 4.59 8.17 -28.58
CA ARG A 412 3.37 8.98 -28.58
C ARG A 412 3.66 10.48 -28.44
N CYS A 413 4.56 10.86 -27.53
CA CYS A 413 4.99 12.25 -27.40
C CYS A 413 5.75 12.73 -28.64
N ALA A 414 6.64 11.91 -29.20
CA ALA A 414 7.35 12.25 -30.44
C ALA A 414 6.37 12.42 -31.62
N ASN A 415 5.40 11.53 -31.76
CA ASN A 415 4.36 11.61 -32.80
C ASN A 415 3.46 12.84 -32.60
N TYR A 416 3.10 13.17 -31.36
CA TYR A 416 2.31 14.37 -31.04
C TYR A 416 3.08 15.67 -31.35
N VAL A 417 4.37 15.73 -31.00
CA VAL A 417 5.22 16.89 -31.33
C VAL A 417 5.43 16.99 -32.84
N SER A 418 5.66 15.87 -33.53
CA SER A 418 5.71 15.83 -35.00
C SER A 418 4.39 16.29 -35.62
N SER A 419 3.23 15.87 -35.10
CA SER A 419 1.93 16.33 -35.59
C SER A 419 1.69 17.82 -35.33
N LEU A 420 2.13 18.36 -34.19
CA LEU A 420 2.07 19.82 -33.93
C LEU A 420 2.95 20.64 -34.88
N ILE A 421 4.09 20.08 -35.31
CA ILE A 421 5.00 20.68 -36.27
C ILE A 421 4.42 20.58 -37.69
N GLU A 422 3.83 19.44 -38.06
CA GLU A 422 3.21 19.21 -39.37
C GLU A 422 1.90 20.01 -39.56
N GLU A 423 1.11 20.19 -38.50
CA GLU A 423 -0.17 20.93 -38.53
C GLU A 423 -0.02 22.45 -38.39
N GLY A 424 1.21 22.97 -38.26
CA GLY A 424 1.51 24.40 -38.35
C GLY A 424 0.67 25.27 -37.42
N PHE A 425 0.86 25.15 -36.10
CA PHE A 425 0.40 26.12 -35.08
C PHE A 425 -0.98 26.76 -35.33
N LYS A 426 -2.00 25.98 -35.70
CA LYS A 426 -3.39 26.42 -35.55
C LYS A 426 -3.78 26.26 -34.08
N ALA A 427 -3.54 27.30 -33.30
CA ALA A 427 -4.05 27.39 -31.93
C ALA A 427 -5.57 27.19 -31.92
N GLY A 428 -6.06 26.16 -31.22
CA GLY A 428 -7.39 26.22 -30.62
C GLY A 428 -8.38 25.05 -30.77
N THR A 429 -8.07 23.91 -31.40
CA THR A 429 -9.11 22.84 -31.56
C THR A 429 -8.70 21.41 -31.20
N GLY A 430 -7.51 21.19 -30.63
CA GLY A 430 -7.12 19.88 -30.09
C GLY A 430 -7.47 19.73 -28.60
N PRO A 431 -7.71 18.51 -28.08
CA PRO A 431 -7.74 18.29 -26.64
C PRO A 431 -6.44 18.84 -26.02
N PRO A 432 -6.49 19.44 -24.81
CA PRO A 432 -5.29 19.95 -24.17
C PRO A 432 -4.25 18.83 -24.03
N PRO A 433 -2.95 19.11 -24.18
CA PRO A 433 -1.92 18.10 -23.99
C PRO A 433 -2.07 17.46 -22.62
N GLU A 434 -1.99 16.13 -22.55
CA GLU A 434 -1.90 15.40 -21.28
C GLU A 434 -0.65 15.91 -20.54
N LYS A 435 -0.86 16.59 -19.41
CA LYS A 435 0.23 17.14 -18.58
C LYS A 435 0.50 16.20 -17.42
N VAL A 436 1.76 15.90 -17.16
CA VAL A 436 2.20 15.34 -15.88
C VAL A 436 2.31 16.51 -14.91
N VAL A 437 1.59 16.43 -13.78
CA VAL A 437 1.57 17.46 -12.74
C VAL A 437 2.02 16.84 -11.42
N PHE A 438 2.78 17.60 -10.64
CA PHE A 438 3.09 17.22 -9.26
C PHE A 438 2.01 17.75 -8.34
N GLU A 439 1.48 16.86 -7.51
CA GLU A 439 0.56 17.22 -6.43
C GLU A 439 1.20 16.87 -5.09
N GLU A 440 1.07 17.78 -4.14
CA GLU A 440 1.49 17.52 -2.77
C GLU A 440 0.56 16.52 -2.11
N THR A 441 1.14 15.59 -1.36
CA THR A 441 0.39 14.61 -0.58
C THR A 441 0.65 14.83 0.91
N PHE A 442 -0.39 14.66 1.71
CA PHE A 442 -0.34 14.89 3.16
C PHE A 442 -0.31 13.56 3.91
N GLU A 443 0.58 13.45 4.90
CA GLU A 443 0.73 12.26 5.77
C GLU A 443 0.76 10.91 5.03
N ALA A 444 1.33 10.93 3.82
CA ALA A 444 1.37 9.81 2.88
C ALA A 444 1.87 8.50 3.48
N ALA A 445 2.87 8.56 4.36
CA ALA A 445 3.42 7.37 5.00
C ALA A 445 2.39 6.62 5.85
N LEU A 446 1.52 7.34 6.57
CA LEU A 446 0.51 6.74 7.43
C LEU A 446 -0.74 6.35 6.62
N PHE A 447 -1.25 7.25 5.77
CA PHE A 447 -2.40 6.92 4.93
C PHE A 447 -2.10 5.80 3.93
N GLY A 448 -0.92 5.83 3.31
CA GLY A 448 -0.48 4.78 2.38
C GLY A 448 -0.35 3.43 3.05
N ALA A 449 0.13 3.38 4.30
CA ALA A 449 0.16 2.14 5.09
C ALA A 449 -1.26 1.60 5.34
N ALA A 450 -2.22 2.46 5.71
CA ALA A 450 -3.61 2.06 5.90
C ALA A 450 -4.26 1.56 4.60
N VAL A 451 -4.03 2.25 3.48
CA VAL A 451 -4.50 1.81 2.15
C VAL A 451 -3.90 0.47 1.78
N ALA A 452 -2.60 0.26 2.02
CA ALA A 452 -1.96 -1.04 1.75
C ALA A 452 -2.57 -2.18 2.58
N VAL A 453 -2.98 -1.93 3.83
CA VAL A 453 -3.73 -2.93 4.62
C VAL A 453 -5.06 -3.25 3.95
N ALA A 454 -5.82 -2.23 3.55
CA ALA A 454 -7.11 -2.42 2.89
C ALA A 454 -6.98 -3.25 1.60
N LEU A 455 -5.91 -3.05 0.84
CA LEU A 455 -5.60 -3.80 -0.38
C LEU A 455 -5.16 -5.25 -0.14
N ALA A 456 -4.59 -5.54 1.04
CA ALA A 456 -4.16 -6.88 1.42
C ALA A 456 -5.34 -7.79 1.80
N ILE A 457 -6.46 -7.20 2.24
CA ILE A 457 -7.64 -7.92 2.67
C ILE A 457 -8.43 -8.38 1.44
N PRO A 458 -8.72 -9.69 1.30
CA PRO A 458 -9.65 -10.18 0.28
C PRO A 458 -10.98 -9.42 0.29
N SER A 459 -11.29 -8.69 -0.79
CA SER A 459 -12.64 -8.17 -0.98
C SER A 459 -13.61 -9.32 -1.30
N PRO A 460 -14.92 -9.17 -1.04
CA PRO A 460 -15.92 -10.17 -1.42
C PRO A 460 -15.87 -10.50 -2.92
N GLU A 461 -15.65 -9.50 -3.78
CA GLU A 461 -15.47 -9.67 -5.23
C GLU A 461 -14.23 -10.52 -5.52
N SER A 462 -13.13 -10.24 -4.83
CA SER A 462 -11.91 -11.04 -4.94
C SER A 462 -12.07 -12.47 -4.44
N ILE A 463 -12.94 -12.72 -3.46
CA ILE A 463 -13.30 -14.08 -3.04
C ILE A 463 -14.09 -14.76 -4.16
N ALA A 464 -15.09 -14.08 -4.73
CA ALA A 464 -15.93 -14.61 -5.79
C ALA A 464 -15.12 -14.96 -7.06
N ASP A 465 -14.25 -14.04 -7.50
CA ASP A 465 -13.40 -14.22 -8.68
C ASP A 465 -12.39 -15.37 -8.51
N ARG A 466 -11.94 -15.62 -7.27
CA ARG A 466 -11.02 -16.71 -6.94
C ARG A 466 -11.71 -18.04 -6.68
N CYS A 467 -12.97 -18.01 -6.26
CA CYS A 467 -13.71 -19.21 -5.92
C CYS A 467 -14.00 -20.01 -7.19
N ARG A 468 -13.38 -21.18 -7.33
CA ARG A 468 -13.63 -22.08 -8.46
C ARG A 468 -14.80 -23.02 -8.19
N LYS A 469 -14.99 -23.40 -6.92
CA LYS A 469 -16.08 -24.27 -6.47
C LYS A 469 -16.43 -24.02 -5.02
N VAL A 470 -17.71 -24.24 -4.71
CA VAL A 470 -18.23 -24.26 -3.35
C VAL A 470 -18.63 -25.69 -3.00
N VAL A 471 -18.02 -26.24 -1.95
CA VAL A 471 -18.34 -27.57 -1.41
C VAL A 471 -19.13 -27.38 -0.11
N ALA A 472 -20.39 -27.82 -0.07
CA ALA A 472 -21.26 -27.65 1.09
C ALA A 472 -21.52 -28.99 1.77
N VAL A 473 -21.23 -29.06 3.07
CA VAL A 473 -21.33 -30.28 3.87
C VAL A 473 -22.73 -30.43 4.45
N GLY A 474 -23.45 -31.46 4.03
CA GLY A 474 -24.74 -31.79 4.59
C GLY A 474 -24.62 -32.57 5.90
N ARG A 475 -25.56 -32.33 6.83
CA ARG A 475 -25.75 -33.13 8.05
C ARG A 475 -24.53 -33.17 8.99
N ASN A 476 -23.87 -32.03 9.19
CA ASN A 476 -22.72 -31.95 10.11
C ASN A 476 -23.08 -31.53 11.55
N TYR A 477 -24.35 -31.32 11.89
CA TYR A 477 -24.82 -31.03 13.26
C TYR A 477 -25.70 -32.16 13.80
N ALA A 478 -25.46 -32.54 15.06
CA ALA A 478 -26.18 -33.64 15.72
C ALA A 478 -27.69 -33.40 15.80
N GLU A 479 -28.12 -32.21 16.22
CA GLU A 479 -29.54 -31.90 16.41
C GLU A 479 -30.29 -31.65 15.10
N HIS A 480 -29.61 -31.14 14.06
CA HIS A 480 -30.19 -30.99 12.73
C HIS A 480 -30.50 -32.34 12.06
N ILE A 481 -29.74 -33.40 12.37
CA ILE A 481 -30.05 -34.76 11.91
C ILE A 481 -31.38 -35.26 12.49
N SER A 482 -31.64 -34.96 13.76
CA SER A 482 -32.89 -35.32 14.46
C SER A 482 -34.09 -34.58 13.86
N GLU A 483 -33.94 -33.30 13.52
CA GLU A 483 -34.95 -32.49 12.82
C GLU A 483 -35.34 -33.11 11.46
N LEU A 484 -34.36 -33.62 10.71
CA LEU A 484 -34.58 -34.26 9.41
C LEU A 484 -34.98 -35.75 9.49
N SER A 485 -35.25 -36.29 10.67
CA SER A 485 -35.60 -37.72 10.89
C SER A 485 -34.65 -38.69 10.17
N SER A 486 -33.37 -38.35 10.09
CA SER A 486 -32.37 -39.07 9.29
C SER A 486 -31.40 -39.88 10.17
N ALA A 487 -30.84 -40.97 9.65
CA ALA A 487 -29.78 -41.70 10.35
C ALA A 487 -28.47 -40.89 10.39
N ARG A 488 -27.72 -40.99 11.49
CA ARG A 488 -26.40 -40.34 11.63
C ARG A 488 -25.45 -40.90 10.57
N PRO A 489 -24.88 -40.07 9.68
CA PRO A 489 -24.04 -40.55 8.61
C PRO A 489 -22.71 -41.07 9.16
N ALA A 490 -22.19 -42.16 8.59
CA ALA A 490 -20.91 -42.76 8.98
C ALA A 490 -19.69 -42.02 8.38
N GLN A 491 -19.92 -41.22 7.34
CA GLN A 491 -18.91 -40.41 6.64
C GLN A 491 -19.53 -39.07 6.24
N PRO A 492 -18.73 -38.00 6.06
CA PRO A 492 -19.24 -36.73 5.58
C PRO A 492 -19.94 -36.91 4.22
N PHE A 493 -21.04 -36.18 4.04
CA PHE A 493 -21.75 -36.08 2.78
C PHE A 493 -21.72 -34.63 2.34
N TRP A 494 -21.46 -34.37 1.06
CA TRP A 494 -21.40 -33.03 0.52
C TRP A 494 -22.01 -32.94 -0.87
N PHE A 495 -22.35 -31.72 -1.25
CA PHE A 495 -22.82 -31.34 -2.58
C PHE A 495 -22.09 -30.08 -3.03
N LEU A 496 -22.20 -29.76 -4.32
CA LEU A 496 -21.58 -28.58 -4.90
C LEU A 496 -22.62 -27.49 -5.13
N LYS A 497 -22.24 -26.24 -4.86
CA LYS A 497 -22.92 -25.05 -5.36
C LYS A 497 -22.06 -24.42 -6.47
N PRO A 498 -22.67 -24.01 -7.60
CA PRO A 498 -21.96 -23.25 -8.62
C PRO A 498 -21.57 -21.88 -8.08
N THR A 499 -20.45 -21.35 -8.55
CA THR A 499 -19.95 -20.03 -8.14
C THR A 499 -20.89 -18.89 -8.56
N SER A 500 -21.70 -19.10 -9.61
CA SER A 500 -22.77 -18.16 -10.01
C SER A 500 -23.86 -17.96 -8.94
N SER A 501 -23.97 -18.88 -7.98
CA SER A 501 -24.91 -18.72 -6.85
C SER A 501 -24.45 -17.70 -5.81
N LEU A 502 -23.15 -17.30 -5.81
CA LEU A 502 -22.61 -16.34 -4.86
C LEU A 502 -23.32 -14.99 -4.97
N LEU A 503 -23.88 -14.52 -3.86
CA LEU A 503 -24.43 -13.18 -3.72
C LEU A 503 -23.55 -12.40 -2.73
N LEU A 504 -22.92 -11.33 -3.23
CA LEU A 504 -21.96 -10.54 -2.48
C LEU A 504 -22.66 -9.50 -1.58
N PRO A 505 -22.06 -9.11 -0.45
CA PRO A 505 -22.58 -8.03 0.38
C PRO A 505 -22.53 -6.71 -0.39
N ALA A 506 -23.36 -5.74 0.02
CA ALA A 506 -23.33 -4.41 -0.57
C ALA A 506 -21.93 -3.77 -0.41
N SER A 507 -21.44 -3.11 -1.47
CA SER A 507 -20.10 -2.52 -1.53
C SER A 507 -19.86 -1.52 -0.40
N THR A 508 -20.89 -0.74 -0.03
CA THR A 508 -20.88 0.18 1.12
C THR A 508 -21.93 -0.23 2.18
N PRO A 509 -21.53 -0.47 3.44
CA PRO A 509 -22.46 -0.64 4.54
C PRO A 509 -23.04 0.72 4.95
N SER A 510 -23.96 1.23 4.15
CA SER A 510 -24.75 2.42 4.46
C SER A 510 -26.15 1.99 4.89
N SER A 511 -26.72 2.61 5.92
CA SER A 511 -28.13 2.43 6.30
C SER A 511 -29.12 2.87 5.21
N SER A 512 -28.65 3.53 4.14
CA SER A 512 -29.45 3.98 3.00
C SER A 512 -29.38 3.08 1.76
N SER A 513 -28.44 2.13 1.69
CA SER A 513 -28.35 1.21 0.55
C SER A 513 -29.24 0.00 0.81
N PRO A 514 -30.12 -0.41 -0.14
CA PRO A 514 -30.92 -1.60 0.05
C PRO A 514 -30.02 -2.84 0.14
N PRO A 515 -30.37 -3.84 0.97
CA PRO A 515 -29.59 -5.06 1.08
C PRO A 515 -29.58 -5.82 -0.26
N PRO A 516 -28.55 -6.65 -0.52
CA PRO A 516 -28.54 -7.59 -1.63
C PRO A 516 -29.79 -8.47 -1.63
N LYS A 517 -30.20 -8.89 -2.83
CA LYS A 517 -31.46 -9.62 -3.02
C LYS A 517 -31.21 -11.08 -3.38
N VAL A 518 -31.83 -11.99 -2.64
CA VAL A 518 -32.02 -13.38 -3.06
C VAL A 518 -33.24 -13.42 -3.96
N ILE A 519 -33.04 -13.70 -5.24
CA ILE A 519 -34.11 -13.71 -6.25
C ILE A 519 -34.65 -15.14 -6.37
N VAL A 520 -35.89 -15.34 -5.92
CA VAL A 520 -36.57 -16.64 -5.95
C VAL A 520 -37.31 -16.80 -7.28
N PRO A 521 -36.94 -17.78 -8.14
CA PRO A 521 -37.68 -18.03 -9.36
C PRO A 521 -39.14 -18.42 -9.06
N ARG A 522 -40.07 -18.02 -9.94
CA ARG A 522 -41.49 -18.33 -9.75
C ARG A 522 -41.74 -19.82 -9.60
N GLY A 523 -42.47 -20.21 -8.55
CA GLY A 523 -42.84 -21.60 -8.26
C GLY A 523 -41.79 -22.38 -7.47
N ILE A 524 -40.73 -21.72 -7.02
CA ILE A 524 -39.74 -22.30 -6.11
C ILE A 524 -40.09 -21.96 -4.67
N GLU A 525 -40.06 -22.97 -3.81
CA GLU A 525 -40.14 -22.81 -2.36
C GLU A 525 -38.72 -22.88 -1.81
N VAL A 526 -38.27 -21.82 -1.14
CA VAL A 526 -36.90 -21.74 -0.62
C VAL A 526 -36.82 -21.92 0.88
N ALA A 527 -35.66 -22.37 1.37
CA ALA A 527 -35.35 -22.47 2.79
C ALA A 527 -33.91 -22.01 3.07
N HIS A 528 -33.68 -21.48 4.27
CA HIS A 528 -32.38 -20.95 4.70
C HIS A 528 -31.55 -21.98 5.49
N GLU A 529 -30.23 -21.96 5.32
CA GLU A 529 -29.27 -22.78 6.06
C GLU A 529 -28.03 -21.89 6.34
N ILE A 530 -27.86 -21.34 7.56
CA ILE A 530 -26.63 -20.57 7.91
C ILE A 530 -25.46 -21.51 8.14
N GLU A 531 -24.29 -21.20 7.59
CA GLU A 531 -23.08 -22.01 7.69
C GLU A 531 -21.83 -21.15 7.86
N LEU A 532 -20.86 -21.67 8.62
CA LEU A 532 -19.49 -21.18 8.58
C LEU A 532 -18.81 -21.73 7.32
N GLY A 533 -18.28 -20.83 6.50
CA GLY A 533 -17.53 -21.14 5.29
C GLY A 533 -16.03 -20.97 5.50
N LEU A 534 -15.25 -21.91 4.98
CA LEU A 534 -13.79 -21.89 4.98
C LEU A 534 -13.30 -21.45 3.61
N ILE A 535 -12.42 -20.45 3.55
CA ILE A 535 -11.73 -20.09 2.29
C ILE A 535 -10.41 -20.83 2.24
N ILE A 536 -10.17 -21.62 1.21
CA ILE A 536 -8.99 -22.48 1.10
C ILE A 536 -7.74 -21.66 0.70
N ALA A 537 -6.59 -21.95 1.33
CA ALA A 537 -5.25 -21.51 0.93
C ALA A 537 -4.21 -22.54 1.37
N LEU A 538 -3.85 -23.47 0.47
CA LEU A 538 -3.08 -24.67 0.82
C LEU A 538 -1.71 -24.34 1.45
N PRO A 539 -1.29 -25.06 2.50
CA PRO A 539 -1.90 -26.26 3.10
C PRO A 539 -3.00 -25.98 4.14
N LEU A 540 -3.46 -24.74 4.28
CA LEU A 540 -4.36 -24.28 5.33
C LEU A 540 -5.64 -23.61 4.76
N ILE A 541 -6.37 -22.96 5.66
CA ILE A 541 -7.47 -22.03 5.38
C ILE A 541 -6.86 -20.62 5.28
N SER A 542 -7.37 -19.68 4.48
CA SER A 542 -6.92 -18.27 4.50
C SER A 542 -7.73 -17.44 5.50
N GLY A 543 -9.01 -17.74 5.63
CA GLY A 543 -9.95 -17.12 6.55
C GLY A 543 -11.32 -17.77 6.40
N TYR A 544 -12.34 -17.08 6.89
CA TYR A 544 -13.71 -17.57 6.92
C TYR A 544 -14.66 -16.59 6.24
N VAL A 545 -15.85 -17.07 5.93
CA VAL A 545 -17.02 -16.29 5.55
C VAL A 545 -18.23 -16.91 6.22
N MET A 546 -19.25 -16.13 6.52
CA MET A 546 -20.58 -16.71 6.73
C MET A 546 -21.22 -16.93 5.36
N GLY A 547 -22.01 -18.00 5.23
CA GLY A 547 -22.79 -18.28 4.04
C GLY A 547 -24.22 -18.68 4.41
N ILE A 548 -25.20 -18.20 3.66
CA ILE A 548 -26.57 -18.70 3.72
C ILE A 548 -26.78 -19.65 2.54
N ASP A 549 -26.79 -20.96 2.78
CA ASP A 549 -27.08 -21.95 1.75
C ASP A 549 -28.59 -22.01 1.49
N VAL A 550 -29.06 -21.14 0.60
CA VAL A 550 -30.46 -21.12 0.17
C VAL A 550 -30.73 -22.35 -0.70
N THR A 551 -31.81 -23.06 -0.38
CA THR A 551 -32.20 -24.30 -1.04
C THR A 551 -33.59 -24.19 -1.63
N ALA A 552 -33.75 -24.47 -2.92
CA ALA A 552 -35.05 -24.73 -3.54
C ALA A 552 -35.60 -26.07 -3.03
N ARG A 553 -36.37 -26.01 -1.95
CA ARG A 553 -36.75 -27.17 -1.13
C ARG A 553 -37.67 -28.13 -1.89
N ASN A 554 -38.64 -27.59 -2.64
CA ASN A 554 -39.52 -28.41 -3.47
C ASN A 554 -38.73 -29.19 -4.54
N VAL A 555 -37.75 -28.55 -5.20
CA VAL A 555 -36.85 -29.19 -6.18
C VAL A 555 -35.95 -30.24 -5.50
N GLN A 556 -35.45 -29.95 -4.29
CA GLN A 556 -34.62 -30.90 -3.55
C GLN A 556 -35.40 -32.16 -3.18
N TRP A 557 -36.67 -32.04 -2.76
CA TRP A 557 -37.51 -33.19 -2.42
C TRP A 557 -37.79 -34.06 -3.63
N GLU A 558 -38.04 -33.45 -4.78
CA GLU A 558 -38.18 -34.16 -6.04
C GLU A 558 -36.91 -34.93 -6.41
N ALA A 559 -35.74 -34.27 -6.36
CA ALA A 559 -34.46 -34.91 -6.63
C ALA A 559 -34.21 -36.11 -5.69
N LYS A 560 -34.49 -35.97 -4.39
CA LYS A 560 -34.40 -37.07 -3.40
C LYS A 560 -35.32 -38.23 -3.76
N ARG A 561 -36.58 -37.96 -4.13
CA ARG A 561 -37.56 -38.99 -4.53
C ARG A 561 -37.11 -39.75 -5.78
N LYS A 562 -36.48 -39.05 -6.73
CA LYS A 562 -35.98 -39.62 -8.00
C LYS A 562 -34.55 -40.19 -7.89
N GLY A 563 -33.85 -39.99 -6.77
CA GLY A 563 -32.45 -40.39 -6.59
C GLY A 563 -31.45 -39.56 -7.40
N LEU A 564 -31.80 -38.31 -7.75
CA LEU A 564 -30.99 -37.41 -8.57
C LEU A 564 -30.02 -36.53 -7.74
N PRO A 565 -28.93 -36.00 -8.34
CA PRO A 565 -28.05 -35.03 -7.70
C PRO A 565 -28.78 -33.74 -7.26
N TRP A 566 -28.28 -33.08 -6.22
CA TRP A 566 -28.92 -31.89 -5.64
C TRP A 566 -28.57 -30.57 -6.34
N SER A 567 -27.77 -30.63 -7.42
CA SER A 567 -27.18 -29.46 -8.09
C SER A 567 -28.21 -28.40 -8.47
N ILE A 568 -29.35 -28.79 -9.04
CA ILE A 568 -30.41 -27.83 -9.42
C ILE A 568 -30.96 -27.11 -8.20
N SER A 569 -31.30 -27.87 -7.14
CA SER A 569 -31.90 -27.28 -5.93
C SER A 569 -30.99 -26.33 -5.16
N LYS A 570 -29.68 -26.42 -5.40
CA LYS A 570 -28.64 -25.67 -4.70
C LYS A 570 -27.98 -24.60 -5.57
N GLY A 571 -28.25 -24.58 -6.89
CA GLY A 571 -27.48 -23.85 -7.88
C GLY A 571 -28.19 -22.73 -8.64
N PHE A 572 -29.35 -22.26 -8.15
CA PHE A 572 -29.92 -21.02 -8.66
C PHE A 572 -28.99 -19.83 -8.37
N ASP A 573 -28.98 -18.85 -9.26
CA ASP A 573 -28.25 -17.60 -9.03
C ASP A 573 -28.77 -16.91 -7.75
N THR A 574 -27.89 -16.21 -7.04
CA THR A 574 -28.14 -15.56 -5.74
C THR A 574 -28.42 -16.48 -4.53
N PHE A 575 -28.44 -17.81 -4.69
CA PHE A 575 -28.76 -18.75 -3.60
C PHE A 575 -27.60 -19.05 -2.62
N LEU A 576 -26.52 -18.27 -2.69
CA LEU A 576 -25.46 -18.28 -1.71
C LEU A 576 -25.05 -16.86 -1.31
N PRO A 577 -25.86 -16.14 -0.54
CA PRO A 577 -25.40 -14.97 0.19
C PRO A 577 -24.18 -15.28 1.03
N ILE A 578 -23.13 -14.47 0.91
CA ILE A 578 -21.93 -14.57 1.75
C ILE A 578 -21.64 -13.26 2.48
N SER A 579 -20.95 -13.35 3.61
CA SER A 579 -20.44 -12.18 4.35
C SER A 579 -19.19 -11.59 3.71
N ARG A 580 -18.62 -10.57 4.36
CA ARG A 580 -17.25 -10.12 4.06
C ARG A 580 -16.24 -11.14 4.58
N PHE A 581 -14.98 -10.99 4.15
CA PHE A 581 -13.87 -11.83 4.62
C PHE A 581 -13.68 -11.69 6.13
N ILE A 582 -13.70 -12.81 6.83
CA ILE A 582 -13.40 -12.91 8.26
C ILE A 582 -11.97 -13.45 8.39
N SER A 583 -11.07 -12.65 8.97
CA SER A 583 -9.69 -13.10 9.17
C SER A 583 -9.64 -14.22 10.22
N LYS A 584 -8.63 -15.10 10.15
CA LYS A 584 -8.43 -16.15 11.16
C LYS A 584 -8.34 -15.62 12.59
N SER A 585 -7.77 -14.43 12.74
CA SER A 585 -7.58 -13.81 14.05
C SER A 585 -8.90 -13.44 14.74
N GLN A 586 -9.99 -13.32 13.96
CA GLN A 586 -11.34 -13.02 14.47
C GLN A 586 -12.11 -14.28 14.86
N ILE A 587 -11.72 -15.45 14.35
CA ILE A 587 -12.21 -16.76 14.80
C ILE A 587 -10.98 -17.65 15.09
N PRO A 588 -10.30 -17.43 16.24
CA PRO A 588 -9.08 -18.15 16.57
C PRO A 588 -9.28 -19.67 16.64
N ASN A 589 -10.44 -20.09 17.16
CA ASN A 589 -10.88 -21.48 17.18
C ASN A 589 -12.20 -21.63 16.38
N PRO A 590 -12.15 -22.16 15.14
CA PRO A 590 -13.36 -22.33 14.33
C PRO A 590 -14.31 -23.42 14.84
N HIS A 591 -13.89 -24.22 15.83
CA HIS A 591 -14.72 -25.20 16.53
C HIS A 591 -15.33 -24.67 17.82
N ASP A 592 -15.28 -23.35 18.05
CA ASP A 592 -15.89 -22.70 19.22
C ASP A 592 -16.46 -21.32 18.86
N ALA A 593 -17.15 -21.27 17.72
CA ALA A 593 -17.85 -20.09 17.26
C ALA A 593 -19.36 -20.34 17.32
N THR A 594 -20.16 -19.32 17.63
CA THR A 594 -21.63 -19.43 17.61
C THR A 594 -22.16 -18.80 16.34
N VAL A 595 -22.75 -19.60 15.44
CA VAL A 595 -23.40 -19.09 14.23
C VAL A 595 -24.87 -18.81 14.53
N TRP A 596 -25.42 -17.76 13.93
CA TRP A 596 -26.82 -17.37 14.16
C TRP A 596 -27.49 -16.84 12.89
N LEU A 597 -28.81 -16.98 12.81
CA LEU A 597 -29.65 -16.43 11.75
C LEU A 597 -31.04 -16.06 12.29
N THR A 598 -31.52 -14.90 11.88
CA THR A 598 -32.87 -14.40 12.11
C THR A 598 -33.59 -14.17 10.78
N VAL A 599 -34.92 -14.33 10.80
CA VAL A 599 -35.80 -13.96 9.69
C VAL A 599 -36.82 -12.97 10.25
N ASN A 600 -36.86 -11.75 9.71
CA ASN A 600 -37.67 -10.64 10.20
C ASN A 600 -37.48 -10.38 11.70
N GLY A 601 -36.23 -10.42 12.16
CA GLY A 601 -35.85 -10.23 13.57
C GLY A 601 -36.19 -11.41 14.50
N GLN A 602 -36.80 -12.49 14.01
CA GLN A 602 -37.06 -13.69 14.79
C GLN A 602 -35.92 -14.69 14.64
N GLN A 603 -35.29 -15.09 15.74
CA GLN A 603 -34.21 -16.08 15.73
C GLN A 603 -34.72 -17.44 15.22
N ARG A 604 -34.11 -17.93 14.15
CA ARG A 604 -34.41 -19.24 13.55
C ARG A 604 -33.32 -20.26 13.84
N GLN A 605 -32.07 -19.83 13.73
CA GLN A 605 -30.90 -20.68 13.96
C GLN A 605 -29.94 -19.99 14.92
N ARG A 606 -29.43 -20.73 15.92
CA ARG A 606 -28.33 -20.30 16.79
C ARG A 606 -27.71 -21.52 17.44
N ASP A 607 -26.45 -21.79 17.14
CA ASP A 607 -25.74 -22.90 17.79
C ASP A 607 -24.22 -22.78 17.66
N SER A 608 -23.49 -23.57 18.45
CA SER A 608 -22.03 -23.60 18.46
C SER A 608 -21.46 -24.58 17.43
N THR A 609 -20.40 -24.17 16.73
CA THR A 609 -19.60 -25.03 15.85
C THR A 609 -18.87 -26.16 16.59
N ALA A 610 -18.80 -26.11 17.93
CA ALA A 610 -18.32 -27.22 18.75
C ALA A 610 -19.19 -28.49 18.60
N LEU A 611 -20.42 -28.35 18.08
CA LEU A 611 -21.34 -29.44 17.84
C LEU A 611 -21.16 -30.11 16.46
N PHE A 612 -20.12 -29.74 15.70
CA PHE A 612 -19.77 -30.43 14.47
C PHE A 612 -19.56 -31.93 14.72
N LEU A 613 -20.19 -32.74 13.89
CA LEU A 613 -20.06 -34.21 13.92
C LEU A 613 -18.73 -34.66 13.32
N PHE A 614 -18.30 -33.97 12.27
CA PHE A 614 -17.01 -34.13 11.63
C PHE A 614 -16.27 -32.79 11.71
N ASP A 615 -15.08 -32.82 12.32
CA ASP A 615 -14.26 -31.64 12.46
C ASP A 615 -13.70 -31.15 11.11
N ILE A 616 -13.34 -29.87 11.04
CA ILE A 616 -12.79 -29.25 9.84
C ILE A 616 -11.62 -30.03 9.22
N PRO A 617 -10.59 -30.50 9.98
CA PRO A 617 -9.53 -31.32 9.41
C PRO A 617 -10.05 -32.59 8.75
N ARG A 618 -11.02 -33.28 9.36
CA ARG A 618 -11.63 -34.48 8.77
C ARG A 618 -12.40 -34.16 7.51
N LEU A 619 -13.18 -33.07 7.49
CA LEU A 619 -13.94 -32.63 6.31
C LEU A 619 -13.00 -32.37 5.14
N LEU A 620 -11.97 -31.53 5.34
CA LEU A 620 -11.01 -31.19 4.28
C LEU A 620 -10.27 -32.42 3.76
N ASN A 621 -9.89 -33.34 4.65
CA ASN A 621 -9.23 -34.60 4.28
C ASN A 621 -10.14 -35.56 3.49
N ASP A 622 -11.43 -35.62 3.80
CA ASP A 622 -12.35 -36.50 3.05
C ASP A 622 -12.72 -35.92 1.69
N ILE A 623 -12.91 -34.59 1.61
CA ILE A 623 -13.15 -33.90 0.33
C ILE A 623 -11.91 -34.07 -0.57
N SER A 624 -10.70 -33.89 -0.03
CA SER A 624 -9.45 -33.96 -0.81
C SER A 624 -9.13 -35.34 -1.39
N LYS A 625 -9.71 -36.42 -0.84
CA LYS A 625 -9.63 -37.78 -1.42
C LYS A 625 -10.47 -37.93 -2.68
N VAL A 626 -11.47 -37.09 -2.88
CA VAL A 626 -12.40 -37.16 -4.01
C VAL A 626 -12.08 -36.10 -5.06
N MET A 627 -11.73 -34.88 -4.64
CA MET A 627 -11.38 -33.78 -5.53
C MET A 627 -10.32 -32.87 -4.92
N SER A 628 -9.49 -32.24 -5.76
CA SER A 628 -8.54 -31.24 -5.29
C SER A 628 -9.26 -30.02 -4.74
N LEU A 629 -8.86 -29.58 -3.54
CA LEU A 629 -9.18 -28.25 -3.02
C LEU A 629 -8.13 -27.28 -3.55
N GLU A 630 -8.58 -26.18 -4.15
CA GLU A 630 -7.75 -25.15 -4.77
C GLU A 630 -7.84 -23.85 -3.94
N GLU A 631 -6.81 -23.00 -4.03
CA GLU A 631 -6.86 -21.70 -3.36
C GLU A 631 -8.08 -20.89 -3.82
N GLY A 632 -8.81 -20.33 -2.86
CA GLY A 632 -10.03 -19.54 -3.10
C GLY A 632 -11.32 -20.35 -3.07
N ASP A 633 -11.27 -21.69 -3.12
CA ASP A 633 -12.46 -22.51 -2.92
C ASP A 633 -13.12 -22.23 -1.57
N ILE A 634 -14.43 -22.40 -1.52
CA ILE A 634 -15.22 -22.26 -0.29
C ILE A 634 -15.72 -23.63 0.15
N VAL A 635 -15.50 -23.98 1.42
CA VAL A 635 -16.08 -25.16 2.06
C VAL A 635 -17.06 -24.73 3.14
N LEU A 636 -18.36 -24.94 2.94
CA LEU A 636 -19.39 -24.70 3.96
C LEU A 636 -19.50 -25.92 4.87
N THR A 637 -19.47 -25.69 6.19
CA THR A 637 -19.23 -26.76 7.19
C THR A 637 -20.50 -27.45 7.70
N GLY A 638 -21.68 -27.08 7.19
CA GLY A 638 -22.98 -27.53 7.64
C GLY A 638 -23.70 -26.52 8.54
N THR A 639 -25.00 -26.77 8.72
CA THR A 639 -25.95 -25.84 9.37
C THR A 639 -26.54 -26.41 10.67
N PRO A 640 -26.79 -25.58 11.70
CA PRO A 640 -27.50 -26.00 12.91
C PRO A 640 -29.01 -26.21 12.67
N LYS A 641 -29.71 -26.72 13.69
CA LYS A 641 -31.18 -26.91 13.63
C LYS A 641 -31.93 -25.60 13.37
N GLY A 642 -33.18 -25.70 12.93
CA GLY A 642 -34.06 -24.55 12.72
C GLY A 642 -34.06 -24.06 11.27
N VAL A 643 -33.82 -24.97 10.33
CA VAL A 643 -33.94 -24.71 8.89
C VAL A 643 -35.41 -24.45 8.56
N GLY A 644 -35.71 -23.26 8.05
CA GLY A 644 -37.08 -22.80 7.83
C GLY A 644 -37.31 -22.28 6.40
N PRO A 645 -38.59 -22.16 5.98
CA PRO A 645 -38.95 -21.57 4.70
C PRO A 645 -38.64 -20.06 4.69
N LEU A 646 -38.39 -19.53 3.50
CA LEU A 646 -38.32 -18.10 3.23
C LEU A 646 -39.44 -17.72 2.25
N VAL A 647 -40.02 -16.53 2.43
CA VAL A 647 -41.06 -15.98 1.55
C VAL A 647 -40.69 -14.58 1.07
N ASP A 648 -41.44 -14.12 0.07
CA ASP A 648 -41.30 -12.78 -0.51
C ASP A 648 -41.36 -11.68 0.56
N GLY A 649 -40.38 -10.77 0.53
CA GLY A 649 -40.25 -9.67 1.47
C GLY A 649 -39.56 -10.02 2.79
N ASP A 650 -39.17 -11.28 3.02
CA ASP A 650 -38.40 -11.63 4.22
C ASP A 650 -37.02 -10.96 4.23
N VAL A 651 -36.67 -10.38 5.37
CA VAL A 651 -35.32 -9.88 5.66
C VAL A 651 -34.59 -10.94 6.47
N VAL A 652 -33.51 -11.46 5.91
CA VAL A 652 -32.70 -12.51 6.53
C VAL A 652 -31.38 -11.91 6.98
N GLN A 653 -31.12 -12.02 8.29
CA GLN A 653 -29.89 -11.53 8.89
C GLN A 653 -29.17 -12.68 9.57
N GLY A 654 -27.86 -12.81 9.35
CA GLY A 654 -27.05 -13.85 9.95
C GLY A 654 -25.66 -13.37 10.32
N GLY A 655 -24.96 -14.15 11.13
CA GLY A 655 -23.63 -13.80 11.60
C GLY A 655 -22.98 -14.88 12.43
N VAL A 656 -21.87 -14.49 13.05
CA VAL A 656 -21.08 -15.34 13.93
C VAL A 656 -20.62 -14.54 15.13
N GLU A 657 -20.65 -15.18 16.29
CA GLU A 657 -20.12 -14.68 17.56
C GLU A 657 -18.95 -15.56 18.01
N VAL A 658 -17.94 -14.92 18.61
CA VAL A 658 -16.82 -15.57 19.29
C VAL A 658 -16.74 -15.02 20.71
N ASP A 659 -16.66 -15.89 21.71
CA ASP A 659 -16.71 -15.52 23.13
C ASP A 659 -17.92 -14.63 23.50
N GLY A 660 -19.06 -14.87 22.84
CA GLY A 660 -20.30 -14.11 23.01
C GLY A 660 -20.28 -12.70 22.41
N LYS A 661 -19.26 -12.36 21.60
CA LYS A 661 -19.13 -11.08 20.91
C LYS A 661 -19.29 -11.26 19.41
N ASP A 662 -20.08 -10.39 18.80
CA ASP A 662 -20.41 -10.42 17.38
C ASP A 662 -19.17 -10.11 16.52
N VAL A 663 -18.99 -10.80 15.39
CA VAL A 663 -17.92 -10.53 14.42
C VAL A 663 -18.51 -9.69 13.28
N PRO A 664 -18.23 -8.37 13.19
CA PRO A 664 -18.90 -7.48 12.26
C PRO A 664 -18.77 -7.88 10.78
N GLU A 665 -17.59 -8.34 10.36
CA GLU A 665 -17.32 -8.79 8.99
C GLU A 665 -18.11 -10.06 8.61
N GLY A 666 -18.53 -10.84 9.59
CA GLY A 666 -19.35 -12.03 9.39
C GLY A 666 -20.84 -11.75 9.23
N ARG A 667 -21.28 -10.50 9.39
CA ARG A 667 -22.70 -10.15 9.25
C ARG A 667 -23.16 -10.27 7.79
N ILE A 668 -24.32 -10.88 7.62
CA ILE A 668 -25.06 -10.97 6.35
C ILE A 668 -26.42 -10.31 6.58
N ASP A 669 -26.85 -9.51 5.61
CA ASP A 669 -28.19 -8.93 5.55
C ASP A 669 -28.67 -9.05 4.09
N VAL A 670 -29.78 -9.75 3.86
CA VAL A 670 -30.35 -9.94 2.52
C VAL A 670 -31.88 -9.86 2.53
N LEU A 671 -32.42 -9.35 1.43
CA LEU A 671 -33.86 -9.34 1.16
C LEU A 671 -34.22 -10.51 0.25
N VAL A 672 -35.30 -11.22 0.57
CA VAL A 672 -35.88 -12.26 -0.30
C VAL A 672 -36.91 -11.61 -1.20
N GLU A 673 -36.78 -11.82 -2.52
CA GLU A 673 -37.70 -11.26 -3.51
C GLU A 673 -38.06 -12.30 -4.56
N ASN A 674 -39.35 -12.46 -4.82
CA ASN A 674 -39.83 -13.30 -5.91
C ASN A 674 -39.58 -12.63 -7.27
N ALA A 675 -39.10 -13.39 -8.25
CA ALA A 675 -38.95 -12.92 -9.62
C ALA A 675 -40.28 -12.45 -10.22
N THR A 676 -40.33 -11.21 -10.69
CA THR A 676 -41.50 -10.58 -11.31
C THR A 676 -41.77 -11.13 -12.71
N ALA A 677 -42.99 -10.91 -13.22
CA ALA A 677 -43.39 -11.34 -14.57
C ALA A 677 -42.43 -10.84 -15.67
N GLU A 678 -41.86 -9.66 -15.48
CA GLU A 678 -40.94 -8.98 -16.40
C GLU A 678 -39.52 -9.54 -16.36
N ASP A 679 -39.08 -10.10 -15.21
CA ASP A 679 -37.72 -10.64 -15.05
C ASP A 679 -37.46 -11.91 -15.88
N GLY A 680 -38.51 -12.55 -16.40
CA GLY A 680 -38.39 -13.77 -17.22
C GLY A 680 -37.84 -15.02 -16.51
N TYR A 681 -37.43 -14.91 -15.24
CA TYR A 681 -36.78 -15.97 -14.46
C TYR A 681 -37.82 -16.95 -13.87
N VAL A 682 -38.09 -18.01 -14.62
CA VAL A 682 -39.05 -19.07 -14.27
C VAL A 682 -38.35 -20.42 -14.31
N TYR A 683 -38.49 -21.22 -13.25
CA TYR A 683 -38.13 -22.63 -13.28
C TYR A 683 -39.40 -23.48 -13.27
N ARG A 684 -39.55 -24.32 -14.30
CA ARG A 684 -40.56 -25.38 -14.36
C ARG A 684 -39.86 -26.61 -14.91
N GLU A 685 -40.07 -27.77 -14.28
CA GLU A 685 -39.65 -29.04 -14.87
C GLU A 685 -40.41 -29.20 -16.19
N THR A 686 -39.69 -29.41 -17.30
CA THR A 686 -40.26 -29.58 -18.65
C THR A 686 -40.54 -31.03 -18.97
#